data_AF-A0A1H7Q7K2-F1
#
_entry.id   AF-A0A1H7Q7K2-F1
#
_cell.length_a   1.000
_cell.length_b   1.000
_cell.length_c   1.000
_cell.angle_alpha   90.00
_cell.angle_beta   90.00
_cell.angle_gamma   90.00
#
_symmetry.space_group_name_H-M   'P 1'
#
loop_
_entity.id
_entity.type
_entity.pdbx_description
1 polymer ?
#
loop_
_entity_poly.entity_id
_entity_poly.type
_entity_poly.pdbx_seq_one_letter_code
_entity_poly.pdbx_strand_id
1 'polypeptide(L)'
;MTVFRRGAGRARTFALLAAIASASAACTESTKPADGEQPPAPRRDVISGNARFEVLSPTLIRTEYAGDARFFDAPTFNAIGRDGFGQTSFTTRTEDGWLVIDTGALTLRYEVDSGPFTGENLVVRLKAGAQDVEARPWASRVIPACALGVLCEAEGLVLEGLSEARDHTGFTGTGFAAGFEGTGTRVTFQVTPEAGGSYVLDLRYANGLGDPRTLTLTVDGGAARQFSLPRTGNWDSWGHLSLPLDLTAGPHVVALTRTKSDTGQLNIDSLALLKPGDAYPQSPRTCGFGELCEAEDLALSGRMHLAANHPGYTGNGFAAGFEGVGDSMGFDIDVPAAGDYELTARYANGFASQAGVTLTVEGGSSTPVLLPSTGSWDAWKPVTVPVHLDAGTHHVTLVRQAADAGNVNIDSLAIGPAGTGLPAPAARAGEDCGFGGICEAESVGLSGGATAAKDHNGYSGKGFAAGLDVAGSQLTVRAAGVPAAGTYSLQLRYALGLKTPGAVTMQAGTGAASTLTLPPTSDWDSWRTVRADITLPGGTSDVRLSCPQAGGCAVNVDTVALTKTDAPLLAPHAALGGYRRGLDAFDGDKGSAILNPGILYQDGWSLLDDTASAAYEPASGKLTPRAAHPGGYQDGYVFGYGQDYPRALGDLAALTGPSKLLPRWAYGVWFSEYLDRTAADFQEHLLPKFRQEGVPLDVLVIDTDFKAGNAWSGWEIDTRKFPDPEGFFDWARAQGLHTTLNIHPSILPTDPQFAAAQATAKGKLTHHTGGCSGGASECYTFDFGDPDQLKAFFGLHDTMKQQGTDFWWLDWCCDASEANIEGATGDAWINQQYTDYTNSRIGRGFAFSRAFGSLQAGGYSNPTAVPTGPWADKRTTLPFTGDTTSTWGTLAASVGFTSGEGAATGLSAISHDIGGHNGGLWGLPGSDVVNGQRTDKLPDDLYARWVQFGTFQPIDRLHSNHGDRLPWQYPGAAGESAKKFLNLREALVPYTYTLAREAEATGVPVVRPVYLAYPAEQDAYATAGSEYLYGSDVLVAPVTTPGDTATATVWFPPGSSWTDWFTGKTYAGGTTQSITTGLDTMPVFIKAGGIVPTRSEDVANDVQNPLDAVTLTVAAGAQGHASLFEDDGTTSDRTQSTRTDIRYTEDGQLAALRVDSPAGSFAGQVQTRAWTVRFVGAREPESVTLDGQAAPAGSWTWDAASSVLTVTVAERPASQGVEVAYRHR
;
A
#
# COMPACT_ATOMS: atom_id res chain seq x y z
N MET A 1 15.66 -17.79 53.39
CA MET A 1 15.13 -18.37 54.64
C MET A 1 15.25 -17.30 55.74
N THR A 2 14.18 -17.01 56.48
CA THR A 2 14.10 -16.50 57.88
C THR A 2 15.18 -15.51 58.43
N VAL A 3 14.96 -14.36 59.12
CA VAL A 3 13.86 -13.38 59.35
C VAL A 3 14.29 -12.35 60.45
N PHE A 4 14.13 -11.03 60.19
CA PHE A 4 13.85 -9.87 61.10
C PHE A 4 14.65 -9.41 62.38
N ARG A 5 14.62 -8.05 62.55
CA ARG A 5 14.43 -7.19 63.79
C ARG A 5 15.64 -6.91 64.72
N ARG A 6 15.74 -5.80 65.51
CA ARG A 6 14.90 -4.65 66.03
C ARG A 6 15.70 -3.30 65.92
N GLY A 7 15.32 -2.06 66.33
CA GLY A 7 14.19 -1.43 67.07
C GLY A 7 14.56 -0.94 68.51
N ALA A 8 14.23 0.26 69.05
CA ALA A 8 13.50 1.50 68.63
C ALA A 8 13.71 2.69 69.66
N GLY A 9 13.17 3.92 69.43
CA GLY A 9 13.31 5.12 70.32
C GLY A 9 12.22 6.23 70.15
N ARG A 10 12.18 7.33 70.95
CA ARG A 10 11.05 8.33 71.04
C ARG A 10 11.42 9.81 71.33
N ALA A 11 10.71 10.79 70.72
CA ALA A 11 10.31 12.13 71.27
C ALA A 11 9.29 12.89 70.35
N ARG A 12 8.79 14.09 70.73
CA ARG A 12 7.84 15.00 69.99
C ARG A 12 8.52 16.38 69.69
N THR A 13 8.07 17.30 68.83
CA THR A 13 6.71 17.90 68.68
C THR A 13 6.52 18.80 67.41
N PHE A 14 5.28 18.87 66.89
CA PHE A 14 4.60 19.90 66.02
C PHE A 14 5.03 20.22 64.55
N ALA A 15 4.02 20.13 63.64
CA ALA A 15 3.60 21.10 62.58
C ALA A 15 3.45 20.57 61.11
N LEU A 16 2.24 20.75 60.57
CA LEU A 16 1.72 20.70 59.18
C LEU A 16 1.77 19.41 58.30
N LEU A 17 0.86 19.42 57.31
CA LEU A 17 0.48 18.36 56.35
C LEU A 17 1.63 18.01 55.36
N ALA A 18 1.67 16.86 54.67
CA ALA A 18 0.60 15.98 54.19
C ALA A 18 1.04 14.50 53.94
N ALA A 19 0.14 13.71 53.33
CA ALA A 19 0.34 12.42 52.64
C ALA A 19 0.47 11.09 53.44
N ILE A 20 -0.48 10.18 53.16
CA ILE A 20 -0.33 8.74 52.86
C ILE A 20 0.08 7.74 53.98
N ALA A 21 -0.83 6.76 54.20
CA ALA A 21 -0.66 5.32 54.56
C ALA A 21 0.30 4.87 55.71
N SER A 22 0.04 3.77 56.44
CA SER A 22 -1.15 2.90 56.63
C SER A 22 -0.88 1.94 57.79
N ALA A 23 -1.89 1.58 58.59
CA ALA A 23 -1.81 0.41 59.48
C ALA A 23 -3.20 -0.16 59.83
N SER A 24 -3.28 -1.49 59.77
CA SER A 24 -4.44 -2.34 60.00
C SER A 24 -4.90 -2.48 61.46
N ALA A 25 -6.18 -2.77 61.63
CA ALA A 25 -6.73 -3.61 62.70
C ALA A 25 -7.97 -4.35 62.16
N ALA A 26 -8.28 -5.54 62.68
CA ALA A 26 -9.33 -6.42 62.16
C ALA A 26 -10.44 -6.72 63.19
N CYS A 27 -11.57 -7.23 62.69
CA CYS A 27 -12.77 -7.66 63.43
C CYS A 27 -13.56 -6.50 64.08
N THR A 28 -14.87 -6.33 63.89
CA THR A 28 -15.93 -7.32 63.61
C THR A 28 -16.93 -6.84 62.54
N GLU A 29 -17.94 -7.67 62.23
CA GLU A 29 -18.81 -7.56 61.05
C GLU A 29 -19.75 -6.34 61.06
N SER A 30 -19.93 -5.75 59.88
CA SER A 30 -21.09 -4.93 59.51
C SER A 30 -21.46 -5.25 58.06
N THR A 31 -22.75 -5.33 57.76
CA THR A 31 -23.28 -5.84 56.49
C THR A 31 -22.86 -5.02 55.27
N LYS A 32 -22.45 -5.70 54.19
CA LYS A 32 -22.27 -5.11 52.86
C LYS A 32 -23.54 -4.33 52.45
N PRO A 33 -23.45 -3.05 52.04
CA PRO A 33 -24.35 -2.51 51.02
C PRO A 33 -24.18 -3.30 49.71
N ALA A 34 -25.20 -3.34 48.86
CA ALA A 34 -25.09 -3.93 47.54
C ALA A 34 -24.08 -3.15 46.67
N ASP A 35 -23.39 -3.86 45.78
CA ASP A 35 -22.44 -3.26 44.84
C ASP A 35 -23.22 -2.38 43.84
N GLY A 36 -23.04 -1.05 43.95
CA GLY A 36 -23.63 -0.10 43.02
C GLY A 36 -22.70 0.13 41.83
N GLU A 37 -23.13 -0.25 40.64
CA GLU A 37 -22.43 0.08 39.40
C GLU A 37 -22.23 1.60 39.28
N GLN A 38 -21.02 1.99 38.89
CA GLN A 38 -20.74 3.34 38.48
C GLN A 38 -21.47 3.57 37.15
N PRO A 39 -22.35 4.59 37.02
CA PRO A 39 -23.18 4.75 35.83
C PRO A 39 -22.30 4.95 34.59
N PRO A 40 -22.62 4.31 33.46
CA PRO A 40 -21.84 4.47 32.23
C PRO A 40 -21.87 5.92 31.76
N ALA A 41 -20.81 6.33 31.06
CA ALA A 41 -20.76 7.64 30.42
C ALA A 41 -21.95 7.83 29.46
N PRO A 42 -22.47 9.06 29.29
CA PRO A 42 -23.54 9.33 28.33
C PRO A 42 -23.08 8.90 26.93
N ARG A 43 -23.92 8.07 26.29
CA ARG A 43 -23.55 7.33 25.08
C ARG A 43 -23.28 8.25 23.89
N ARG A 44 -22.30 7.86 23.08
CA ARG A 44 -21.90 8.52 21.82
C ARG A 44 -22.82 8.17 20.63
N ASP A 45 -23.72 7.21 20.82
CA ASP A 45 -24.54 6.62 19.77
C ASP A 45 -25.68 7.55 19.31
N VAL A 46 -25.80 7.75 18.00
CA VAL A 46 -27.03 8.21 17.34
C VAL A 46 -27.62 6.98 16.65
N ILE A 47 -28.85 6.59 17.01
CA ILE A 47 -29.50 5.38 16.47
C ILE A 47 -30.74 5.78 15.66
N SER A 48 -30.88 5.19 14.48
CA SER A 48 -31.98 5.41 13.53
C SER A 48 -32.42 4.07 12.96
N GLY A 49 -33.43 3.46 13.57
CA GLY A 49 -33.88 2.11 13.22
C GLY A 49 -32.75 1.09 13.43
N ASN A 50 -32.36 0.42 12.35
CA ASN A 50 -31.29 -0.57 12.32
C ASN A 50 -29.87 0.04 12.15
N ALA A 51 -29.75 1.36 11.97
CA ALA A 51 -28.47 2.05 11.82
C ALA A 51 -28.02 2.73 13.13
N ARG A 52 -26.70 2.73 13.37
CA ARG A 52 -26.01 3.40 14.47
C ARG A 52 -24.83 4.22 13.96
N PHE A 53 -24.63 5.37 14.57
CA PHE A 53 -23.51 6.27 14.32
C PHE A 53 -22.81 6.61 15.64
N GLU A 54 -21.51 6.31 15.76
CA GLU A 54 -20.70 6.68 16.93
C GLU A 54 -19.74 7.82 16.54
N VAL A 55 -19.93 9.00 17.13
CA VAL A 55 -19.04 10.15 16.88
C VAL A 55 -17.79 10.03 17.77
N LEU A 56 -16.75 9.42 17.22
CA LEU A 56 -15.46 9.23 17.89
C LEU A 56 -14.67 10.55 17.94
N SER A 57 -14.59 11.24 16.81
CA SER A 57 -13.80 12.46 16.63
C SER A 57 -14.56 13.47 15.76
N PRO A 58 -14.17 14.76 15.72
CA PRO A 58 -14.74 15.72 14.76
C PRO A 58 -14.63 15.24 13.31
N THR A 59 -13.57 14.49 13.01
CA THR A 59 -13.13 14.02 11.69
C THR A 59 -13.34 12.50 11.50
N LEU A 60 -13.99 11.81 12.45
CA LEU A 60 -14.20 10.36 12.42
C LEU A 60 -15.56 9.95 13.03
N ILE A 61 -16.41 9.33 12.21
CA ILE A 61 -17.68 8.72 12.65
C ILE A 61 -17.68 7.23 12.29
N ARG A 62 -17.96 6.36 13.27
CA ARG A 62 -18.29 4.94 13.01
C ARG A 62 -19.72 4.86 12.47
N THR A 63 -19.92 4.14 11.38
CA THR A 63 -21.22 3.81 10.79
C THR A 63 -21.44 2.30 10.90
N GLU A 64 -22.46 1.88 11.64
CA GLU A 64 -22.82 0.47 11.82
C GLU A 64 -24.29 0.23 11.45
N TYR A 65 -24.57 -0.80 10.67
CA TYR A 65 -25.93 -1.25 10.36
C TYR A 65 -26.10 -2.71 10.77
N ALA A 66 -27.17 -3.02 11.49
CA ALA A 66 -27.51 -4.38 11.92
C ALA A 66 -28.97 -4.71 11.61
N GLY A 67 -29.22 -5.65 10.70
CA GLY A 67 -30.57 -6.02 10.27
C GLY A 67 -31.46 -6.59 11.38
N ASP A 68 -30.87 -7.11 12.46
CA ASP A 68 -31.56 -7.58 13.67
C ASP A 68 -31.54 -6.57 14.84
N ALA A 69 -31.12 -5.33 14.57
CA ALA A 69 -30.89 -4.24 15.54
C ALA A 69 -29.92 -4.60 16.70
N ARG A 70 -29.05 -5.61 16.53
CA ARG A 70 -28.01 -5.95 17.50
C ARG A 70 -26.66 -5.39 17.07
N PHE A 71 -26.33 -4.23 17.62
CA PHE A 71 -25.03 -3.58 17.43
C PHE A 71 -23.90 -4.32 18.16
N PHE A 72 -22.68 -4.21 17.62
CA PHE A 72 -21.48 -4.90 18.07
C PHE A 72 -20.55 -3.92 18.81
N ASP A 73 -20.43 -4.08 20.13
CA ASP A 73 -19.64 -3.18 20.98
C ASP A 73 -18.22 -3.69 21.31
N ALA A 74 -17.95 -4.99 21.16
CA ALA A 74 -16.65 -5.57 21.49
C ALA A 74 -15.53 -5.03 20.58
N PRO A 75 -14.29 -4.84 21.08
CA PRO A 75 -13.16 -4.45 20.24
C PRO A 75 -12.92 -5.46 19.12
N THR A 76 -12.41 -4.98 17.99
CA THR A 76 -12.09 -5.81 16.81
C THR A 76 -10.58 -5.91 16.65
N PHE A 77 -10.09 -6.89 15.88
CA PHE A 77 -8.64 -7.06 15.69
C PHE A 77 -7.99 -5.82 15.04
N ASN A 78 -8.76 -5.04 14.28
CA ASN A 78 -8.32 -3.75 13.77
C ASN A 78 -8.62 -2.62 14.75
N ALA A 79 -9.89 -2.37 15.08
CA ALA A 79 -10.35 -1.27 15.93
C ALA A 79 -10.35 -1.63 17.43
N ILE A 80 -9.16 -1.61 18.04
CA ILE A 80 -8.98 -1.87 19.48
C ILE A 80 -9.21 -0.63 20.38
N GLY A 81 -9.24 0.58 19.81
CA GLY A 81 -9.09 1.84 20.54
C GLY A 81 -10.31 2.74 20.66
N ARG A 82 -11.50 2.30 20.22
CA ARG A 82 -12.75 3.12 20.21
C ARG A 82 -13.03 3.83 21.53
N ASP A 83 -12.81 3.18 22.68
CA ASP A 83 -13.07 3.77 23.99
C ASP A 83 -12.10 4.92 24.33
N GLY A 84 -10.90 4.96 23.75
CA GLY A 84 -9.84 5.93 24.04
C GLY A 84 -10.10 7.36 23.55
N PHE A 85 -11.12 7.57 22.71
CA PHE A 85 -11.46 8.90 22.17
C PHE A 85 -12.06 9.84 23.22
N GLY A 86 -11.69 11.13 23.13
CA GLY A 86 -12.27 12.20 23.94
C GLY A 86 -13.76 12.47 23.61
N GLN A 87 -14.41 13.33 24.40
CA GLN A 87 -15.77 13.78 24.08
C GLN A 87 -15.76 14.78 22.92
N THR A 88 -16.30 14.36 21.78
CA THR A 88 -16.55 15.24 20.62
C THR A 88 -17.91 15.93 20.76
N SER A 89 -17.96 17.23 20.49
CA SER A 89 -19.23 17.97 20.38
C SER A 89 -19.82 17.82 18.97
N PHE A 90 -21.10 17.45 18.90
CA PHE A 90 -21.85 17.37 17.65
C PHE A 90 -23.31 17.77 17.88
N THR A 91 -24.07 17.98 16.79
CA THR A 91 -25.51 18.17 16.83
C THR A 91 -26.21 17.16 15.93
N THR A 92 -27.46 16.83 16.25
CA THR A 92 -28.31 15.95 15.44
C THR A 92 -29.66 16.60 15.16
N ARG A 93 -30.24 16.26 14.00
CA ARG A 93 -31.62 16.60 13.63
C ARG A 93 -32.14 15.60 12.60
N THR A 94 -33.45 15.56 12.42
CA THR A 94 -34.10 14.84 11.31
C THR A 94 -34.92 15.83 10.50
N GLU A 95 -34.66 15.94 9.20
CA GLU A 95 -35.33 16.85 8.28
C GLU A 95 -35.56 16.18 6.93
N ASP A 96 -36.75 16.35 6.34
CA ASP A 96 -37.14 15.83 5.02
C ASP A 96 -36.82 14.34 4.76
N GLY A 97 -36.91 13.50 5.81
CA GLY A 97 -36.61 12.06 5.77
C GLY A 97 -35.17 11.67 6.14
N TRP A 98 -34.28 12.64 6.29
CA TRP A 98 -32.86 12.43 6.56
C TRP A 98 -32.50 12.70 8.02
N LEU A 99 -31.84 11.73 8.67
CA LEU A 99 -31.01 12.00 9.83
C LEU A 99 -29.80 12.83 9.36
N VAL A 100 -29.46 13.87 10.14
CA VAL A 100 -28.27 14.70 9.92
C VAL A 100 -27.46 14.79 11.21
N ILE A 101 -26.17 14.47 11.13
CA ILE A 101 -25.19 14.57 12.22
C ILE A 101 -24.12 15.57 11.81
N ASP A 102 -23.89 16.61 12.62
CA ASP A 102 -22.96 17.69 12.31
C ASP A 102 -21.91 17.84 13.43
N THR A 103 -20.65 17.56 13.11
CA THR A 103 -19.50 17.64 14.04
C THR A 103 -18.78 18.99 13.99
N GLY A 104 -19.23 19.90 13.11
CA GLY A 104 -18.49 21.12 12.75
C GLY A 104 -17.38 20.91 11.72
N ALA A 105 -16.71 19.75 11.70
CA ALA A 105 -15.68 19.40 10.72
C ALA A 105 -16.20 18.54 9.55
N LEU A 106 -17.33 17.85 9.73
CA LEU A 106 -18.10 17.23 8.65
C LEU A 106 -19.60 17.22 8.98
N THR A 107 -20.42 16.85 7.99
CA THR A 107 -21.85 16.58 8.19
C THR A 107 -22.24 15.30 7.48
N LEU A 108 -22.61 14.28 8.27
CA LEU A 108 -23.15 13.02 7.77
C LEU A 108 -24.67 13.13 7.64
N ARG A 109 -25.21 12.56 6.55
CA ARG A 109 -26.63 12.41 6.28
C ARG A 109 -26.94 10.93 6.01
N TYR A 110 -28.02 10.43 6.61
CA TYR A 110 -28.55 9.07 6.36
C TYR A 110 -30.06 9.13 6.18
N GLU A 111 -30.60 8.49 5.15
CA GLU A 111 -32.05 8.40 4.93
C GLU A 111 -32.67 7.41 5.93
N VAL A 112 -33.67 7.87 6.69
CA VAL A 112 -34.22 7.11 7.83
C VAL A 112 -34.95 5.85 7.34
N ASP A 113 -34.65 4.73 7.99
CA ASP A 113 -35.20 3.39 7.71
C ASP A 113 -34.95 2.85 6.27
N SER A 114 -33.93 3.39 5.58
CA SER A 114 -33.56 3.04 4.20
C SER A 114 -32.78 1.72 4.02
N GLY A 115 -32.45 1.01 5.11
CA GLY A 115 -31.70 -0.25 5.08
C GLY A 115 -30.17 -0.08 5.23
N PRO A 116 -29.37 -1.07 4.80
CA PRO A 116 -27.90 -0.98 4.81
C PRO A 116 -27.39 0.25 4.08
N PHE A 117 -26.22 0.74 4.47
CA PHE A 117 -25.60 1.92 3.87
C PHE A 117 -25.19 1.66 2.41
N THR A 118 -25.51 2.62 1.55
CA THR A 118 -25.13 2.68 0.14
C THR A 118 -24.62 4.07 -0.21
N GLY A 119 -24.07 4.23 -1.42
CA GLY A 119 -23.74 5.56 -1.95
C GLY A 119 -24.95 6.47 -2.20
N GLU A 120 -26.18 5.95 -2.16
CA GLU A 120 -27.41 6.73 -2.34
C GLU A 120 -27.96 7.23 -1.00
N ASN A 121 -28.05 6.34 0.01
CA ASN A 121 -28.73 6.63 1.28
C ASN A 121 -27.81 7.15 2.41
N LEU A 122 -26.48 7.09 2.26
CA LEU A 122 -25.51 7.66 3.20
C LEU A 122 -24.51 8.57 2.48
N VAL A 123 -24.50 9.84 2.88
CA VAL A 123 -23.72 10.91 2.25
C VAL A 123 -23.01 11.74 3.32
N VAL A 124 -21.75 12.10 3.10
CA VAL A 124 -20.96 12.92 4.03
C VAL A 124 -20.41 14.15 3.31
N ARG A 125 -20.72 15.35 3.80
CA ARG A 125 -20.11 16.59 3.30
C ARG A 125 -19.02 17.07 4.24
N LEU A 126 -17.82 17.32 3.70
CA LEU A 126 -16.70 17.82 4.48
C LEU A 126 -16.86 19.31 4.80
N LYS A 127 -16.30 19.73 5.93
CA LYS A 127 -16.11 21.13 6.33
C LYS A 127 -14.67 21.42 6.79
N ALA A 128 -13.87 20.37 7.01
CA ALA A 128 -12.43 20.44 7.19
C ALA A 128 -11.74 20.70 5.83
N GLY A 129 -10.69 21.52 5.84
CA GLY A 129 -10.02 21.98 4.62
C GLY A 129 -10.75 23.13 3.91
N ALA A 130 -10.32 23.42 2.68
CA ALA A 130 -10.83 24.53 1.86
C ALA A 130 -11.65 24.07 0.63
N GLN A 131 -11.91 22.77 0.51
CA GLN A 131 -12.60 22.16 -0.62
C GLN A 131 -14.03 21.79 -0.24
N ASP A 132 -14.96 21.89 -1.19
CA ASP A 132 -16.36 21.53 -1.01
C ASP A 132 -16.59 20.11 -1.54
N VAL A 133 -16.49 19.13 -0.65
CA VAL A 133 -16.46 17.69 -0.98
C VAL A 133 -17.71 17.00 -0.44
N GLU A 134 -18.44 16.31 -1.32
CA GLU A 134 -19.54 15.41 -0.96
C GLU A 134 -19.11 13.94 -1.20
N ALA A 135 -18.69 13.30 -0.12
CA ALA A 135 -18.30 11.90 -0.06
C ALA A 135 -19.53 10.97 -0.01
N ARG A 136 -19.38 9.77 -0.60
CA ARG A 136 -20.39 8.70 -0.57
C ARG A 136 -19.74 7.39 -0.08
N PRO A 137 -19.46 7.27 1.24
CA PRO A 137 -18.53 6.26 1.77
C PRO A 137 -18.83 4.82 1.38
N TRP A 138 -20.09 4.44 1.31
CA TRP A 138 -20.53 3.09 0.97
C TRP A 138 -20.88 2.90 -0.52
N ALA A 139 -20.43 3.81 -1.40
CA ALA A 139 -20.60 3.68 -2.86
C ALA A 139 -19.70 2.60 -3.48
N SER A 140 -18.53 2.33 -2.90
CA SER A 140 -17.63 1.24 -3.34
C SER A 140 -18.21 -0.15 -3.08
N ARG A 141 -19.17 -0.27 -2.15
CA ARG A 141 -20.00 -1.47 -1.94
C ARG A 141 -21.36 -1.40 -2.65
N VAL A 142 -21.48 -0.70 -3.78
CA VAL A 142 -22.57 -0.95 -4.73
C VAL A 142 -22.38 -2.35 -5.31
N ILE A 143 -23.10 -3.32 -4.74
CA ILE A 143 -23.06 -4.72 -5.15
C ILE A 143 -23.80 -4.84 -6.50
N PRO A 144 -23.14 -5.25 -7.60
CA PRO A 144 -23.75 -5.24 -8.93
C PRO A 144 -25.02 -6.10 -9.00
N ALA A 145 -26.06 -5.53 -9.61
CA ALA A 145 -27.39 -6.12 -9.64
C ALA A 145 -27.59 -7.00 -10.88
N CYS A 146 -27.63 -8.32 -10.67
CA CYS A 146 -27.96 -9.30 -11.69
C CYS A 146 -29.47 -9.36 -11.89
N ALA A 147 -29.92 -8.86 -13.04
CA ALA A 147 -31.31 -8.87 -13.45
C ALA A 147 -31.80 -10.29 -13.76
N LEU A 148 -33.08 -10.55 -13.47
CA LEU A 148 -33.69 -11.86 -13.67
C LEU A 148 -33.71 -12.24 -15.16
N GLY A 149 -33.13 -13.39 -15.51
CA GLY A 149 -33.00 -13.87 -16.89
C GLY A 149 -31.82 -13.28 -17.67
N VAL A 150 -30.97 -12.45 -17.04
CA VAL A 150 -29.80 -11.83 -17.67
C VAL A 150 -28.51 -12.51 -17.20
N LEU A 151 -27.53 -12.60 -18.10
CA LEU A 151 -26.20 -13.10 -17.81
C LEU A 151 -25.36 -12.01 -17.12
N CYS A 152 -24.78 -12.33 -15.96
CA CYS A 152 -23.79 -11.53 -15.26
C CYS A 152 -22.40 -12.15 -15.48
N GLU A 153 -21.51 -11.42 -16.14
CA GLU A 153 -20.08 -11.77 -16.26
C GLU A 153 -19.42 -11.61 -14.87
N ALA A 154 -18.69 -12.62 -14.39
CA ALA A 154 -18.31 -12.74 -12.98
C ALA A 154 -17.20 -11.76 -12.56
N GLU A 155 -16.36 -11.33 -13.50
CA GLU A 155 -15.39 -10.24 -13.31
C GLU A 155 -16.04 -8.87 -13.14
N GLY A 156 -17.32 -8.72 -13.54
CA GLY A 156 -18.13 -7.53 -13.31
C GLY A 156 -18.78 -7.44 -11.93
N LEU A 157 -18.50 -8.38 -11.02
CA LEU A 157 -19.12 -8.50 -9.69
C LEU A 157 -18.16 -8.08 -8.56
N VAL A 158 -18.61 -8.07 -7.30
CA VAL A 158 -17.71 -7.78 -6.16
C VAL A 158 -16.82 -8.98 -5.89
N LEU A 159 -15.53 -8.84 -6.18
CA LEU A 159 -14.49 -9.83 -5.94
C LEU A 159 -13.72 -9.52 -4.64
N GLU A 160 -13.85 -10.36 -3.61
CA GLU A 160 -13.13 -10.20 -2.34
C GLU A 160 -12.11 -11.34 -2.20
N GLY A 161 -10.82 -11.02 -2.35
CA GLY A 161 -9.73 -12.00 -2.38
C GLY A 161 -9.72 -12.89 -3.63
N LEU A 162 -10.40 -12.46 -4.69
CA LEU A 162 -10.38 -13.06 -6.03
C LEU A 162 -9.80 -12.06 -7.04
N SER A 163 -9.40 -12.53 -8.21
CA SER A 163 -8.88 -11.69 -9.30
C SER A 163 -9.63 -11.95 -10.61
N GLU A 164 -9.74 -10.92 -11.44
CA GLU A 164 -10.05 -11.09 -12.86
C GLU A 164 -8.86 -11.80 -13.54
N ALA A 165 -9.17 -12.83 -14.34
CA ALA A 165 -8.20 -13.58 -15.13
C ALA A 165 -8.69 -13.76 -16.57
N ARG A 166 -7.73 -13.99 -17.50
CA ARG A 166 -7.96 -14.07 -18.96
C ARG A 166 -7.05 -15.10 -19.64
N ASP A 167 -6.35 -15.93 -18.87
CA ASP A 167 -5.29 -16.85 -19.33
C ASP A 167 -5.79 -18.25 -19.75
N HIS A 168 -7.12 -18.42 -19.82
CA HIS A 168 -7.79 -19.62 -20.34
C HIS A 168 -8.82 -19.21 -21.39
N THR A 169 -9.14 -20.09 -22.33
CA THR A 169 -10.04 -19.77 -23.45
C THR A 169 -11.50 -20.14 -23.19
N GLY A 170 -12.43 -19.52 -23.94
CA GLY A 170 -13.86 -19.88 -23.93
C GLY A 170 -14.73 -19.24 -22.84
N PHE A 171 -14.24 -18.22 -22.14
CA PHE A 171 -15.05 -17.41 -21.22
C PHE A 171 -16.06 -16.49 -21.96
N THR A 172 -17.08 -16.01 -21.26
CA THR A 172 -17.98 -14.92 -21.71
C THR A 172 -17.47 -13.56 -21.21
N GLY A 173 -18.08 -12.45 -21.67
CA GLY A 173 -17.65 -11.12 -21.23
C GLY A 173 -16.25 -10.72 -21.69
N THR A 174 -15.37 -10.48 -20.71
CA THR A 174 -13.99 -9.97 -20.90
C THR A 174 -12.92 -10.76 -20.16
N GLY A 175 -13.31 -11.60 -19.19
CA GLY A 175 -12.43 -12.47 -18.41
C GLY A 175 -13.25 -13.47 -17.58
N PHE A 176 -12.74 -13.82 -16.39
CA PHE A 176 -13.45 -14.63 -15.40
C PHE A 176 -12.91 -14.37 -14.00
N ALA A 177 -13.69 -14.71 -12.96
CA ALA A 177 -13.26 -14.65 -11.56
C ALA A 177 -12.46 -15.91 -11.16
N ALA A 178 -11.19 -15.71 -10.83
CA ALA A 178 -10.24 -16.75 -10.42
C ALA A 178 -9.71 -16.52 -8.99
N GLY A 179 -8.98 -17.49 -8.45
CA GLY A 179 -8.26 -17.35 -7.17
C GLY A 179 -9.03 -17.80 -5.92
N PHE A 180 -10.01 -18.70 -6.04
CA PHE A 180 -10.70 -19.35 -4.90
C PHE A 180 -9.76 -20.30 -4.12
N GLU A 181 -8.68 -19.78 -3.53
CA GLU A 181 -7.63 -20.55 -2.86
C GLU A 181 -7.52 -20.22 -1.37
N GLY A 182 -7.64 -18.94 -1.01
CA GLY A 182 -7.66 -18.49 0.38
C GLY A 182 -9.00 -18.77 1.08
N THR A 183 -8.99 -18.95 2.39
CA THR A 183 -10.22 -19.07 3.19
C THR A 183 -10.88 -17.68 3.33
N GLY A 184 -12.17 -17.58 3.03
CA GLY A 184 -12.91 -16.31 2.99
C GLY A 184 -12.97 -15.65 1.60
N THR A 185 -12.26 -16.16 0.60
CA THR A 185 -12.34 -15.67 -0.80
C THR A 185 -13.75 -15.85 -1.36
N ARG A 186 -14.30 -14.82 -2.03
CA ARG A 186 -15.68 -14.82 -2.51
C ARG A 186 -15.98 -13.88 -3.68
N VAL A 187 -17.02 -14.24 -4.43
CA VAL A 187 -17.74 -13.33 -5.34
C VAL A 187 -19.11 -13.00 -4.76
N THR A 188 -19.50 -11.72 -4.79
CA THR A 188 -20.75 -11.20 -4.22
C THR A 188 -21.51 -10.36 -5.25
N PHE A 189 -22.81 -10.57 -5.37
CA PHE A 189 -23.71 -9.89 -6.30
C PHE A 189 -25.11 -9.71 -5.69
N GLN A 190 -25.90 -8.78 -6.23
CA GLN A 190 -27.27 -8.53 -5.79
C GLN A 190 -28.26 -9.11 -6.81
N VAL A 191 -29.40 -9.62 -6.35
CA VAL A 191 -30.55 -9.95 -7.19
C VAL A 191 -31.79 -9.26 -6.65
N THR A 192 -32.70 -8.83 -7.53
CA THR A 192 -33.92 -8.10 -7.12
C THR A 192 -35.17 -8.75 -7.72
N PRO A 193 -35.60 -9.93 -7.24
CA PRO A 193 -36.86 -10.55 -7.63
C PRO A 193 -38.09 -9.66 -7.33
N GLU A 194 -38.96 -9.48 -8.33
CA GLU A 194 -40.20 -8.70 -8.22
C GLU A 194 -41.25 -9.33 -7.26
N ALA A 195 -41.14 -10.63 -7.01
CA ALA A 195 -42.07 -11.41 -6.20
C ALA A 195 -41.33 -12.52 -5.44
N GLY A 196 -41.82 -12.89 -4.25
CA GLY A 196 -41.24 -14.00 -3.50
C GLY A 196 -41.61 -15.36 -4.11
N GLY A 197 -40.64 -16.27 -4.17
CA GLY A 197 -40.80 -17.59 -4.78
C GLY A 197 -39.49 -18.37 -4.92
N SER A 198 -39.57 -19.52 -5.56
CA SER A 198 -38.42 -20.37 -5.88
C SER A 198 -37.80 -19.98 -7.23
N TYR A 199 -36.49 -19.82 -7.25
CA TYR A 199 -35.61 -19.43 -8.33
C TYR A 199 -34.46 -20.44 -8.48
N VAL A 200 -33.65 -20.28 -9.52
CA VAL A 200 -32.41 -21.03 -9.72
C VAL A 200 -31.29 -20.03 -10.00
N LEU A 201 -30.18 -20.14 -9.28
CA LEU A 201 -28.91 -19.52 -9.64
C LEU A 201 -28.13 -20.53 -10.47
N ASP A 202 -28.01 -20.29 -11.77
CA ASP A 202 -27.10 -21.06 -12.62
C ASP A 202 -25.72 -20.39 -12.63
N LEU A 203 -24.67 -21.20 -12.52
CA LEU A 203 -23.26 -20.79 -12.56
C LEU A 203 -22.57 -21.44 -13.75
N ARG A 204 -21.85 -20.65 -14.56
CA ARG A 204 -20.87 -21.14 -15.55
C ARG A 204 -19.46 -21.09 -14.93
N TYR A 205 -18.75 -22.21 -14.96
CA TYR A 205 -17.52 -22.40 -14.18
C TYR A 205 -16.55 -23.37 -14.85
N ALA A 206 -15.28 -23.32 -14.45
CA ALA A 206 -14.26 -24.32 -14.83
C ALA A 206 -13.66 -25.00 -13.59
N ASN A 207 -13.45 -26.32 -13.71
CA ASN A 207 -12.72 -27.17 -12.79
C ASN A 207 -11.80 -28.09 -13.59
N GLY A 208 -10.55 -27.64 -13.78
CA GLY A 208 -9.52 -28.39 -14.50
C GLY A 208 -8.88 -29.53 -13.70
N LEU A 209 -9.17 -29.65 -12.40
CA LEU A 209 -8.57 -30.63 -11.50
C LEU A 209 -9.26 -32.00 -11.59
N GLY A 210 -8.64 -33.03 -10.98
CA GLY A 210 -9.10 -34.42 -11.11
C GLY A 210 -10.44 -34.72 -10.43
N ASP A 211 -10.74 -34.01 -9.33
CA ASP A 211 -11.86 -34.28 -8.43
C ASP A 211 -12.90 -33.15 -8.43
N PRO A 212 -14.17 -33.43 -8.04
CA PRO A 212 -15.14 -32.38 -7.75
C PRO A 212 -14.61 -31.44 -6.65
N ARG A 213 -14.84 -30.13 -6.82
CA ARG A 213 -14.53 -29.12 -5.81
C ARG A 213 -15.79 -28.66 -5.09
N THR A 214 -15.66 -27.82 -4.07
CA THR A 214 -16.81 -27.21 -3.38
C THR A 214 -16.61 -25.73 -3.13
N LEU A 215 -17.74 -25.02 -3.03
CA LEU A 215 -17.87 -23.67 -2.49
C LEU A 215 -19.14 -23.61 -1.61
N THR A 216 -19.26 -22.55 -0.83
CA THR A 216 -20.41 -22.28 0.03
C THR A 216 -21.19 -21.06 -0.45
N LEU A 217 -22.50 -21.26 -0.62
CA LEU A 217 -23.46 -20.21 -0.96
C LEU A 217 -24.05 -19.60 0.32
N THR A 218 -24.18 -18.27 0.34
CA THR A 218 -24.93 -17.51 1.36
C THR A 218 -25.85 -16.49 0.69
N VAL A 219 -26.98 -16.20 1.33
CA VAL A 219 -27.92 -15.13 0.95
C VAL A 219 -28.18 -14.26 2.17
N ASP A 220 -28.03 -12.94 2.05
CA ASP A 220 -28.23 -11.91 3.10
C ASP A 220 -27.47 -12.14 4.43
N GLY A 221 -26.32 -12.82 4.37
CA GLY A 221 -25.57 -13.25 5.56
C GLY A 221 -26.22 -14.41 6.34
N GLY A 222 -27.25 -15.05 5.76
CA GLY A 222 -27.98 -16.17 6.33
C GLY A 222 -27.25 -17.52 6.26
N ALA A 223 -28.01 -18.61 6.43
CA ALA A 223 -27.46 -19.95 6.60
C ALA A 223 -26.62 -20.42 5.39
N ALA A 224 -25.35 -20.71 5.66
CA ALA A 224 -24.38 -21.25 4.71
C ALA A 224 -24.82 -22.60 4.12
N ARG A 225 -24.76 -22.73 2.79
CA ARG A 225 -25.02 -23.97 2.05
C ARG A 225 -23.84 -24.33 1.15
N GLN A 226 -23.04 -25.31 1.57
CA GLN A 226 -22.02 -25.93 0.73
C GLN A 226 -22.67 -26.64 -0.48
N PHE A 227 -22.03 -26.53 -1.64
CA PHE A 227 -22.39 -27.22 -2.88
C PHE A 227 -21.11 -27.70 -3.60
N SER A 228 -21.24 -28.66 -4.53
CA SER A 228 -20.10 -29.22 -5.25
C SER A 228 -20.15 -28.94 -6.75
N LEU A 229 -18.99 -28.64 -7.31
CA LEU A 229 -18.72 -28.29 -8.70
C LEU A 229 -17.91 -29.44 -9.33
N PRO A 230 -18.54 -30.32 -10.12
CA PRO A 230 -17.88 -31.43 -10.83
C PRO A 230 -16.68 -31.01 -11.69
N ARG A 231 -15.84 -31.97 -12.07
CA ARG A 231 -14.75 -31.73 -13.02
C ARG A 231 -15.31 -31.37 -14.40
N THR A 232 -14.81 -30.29 -15.01
CA THR A 232 -15.19 -29.88 -16.37
C THR A 232 -14.25 -30.45 -17.44
N GLY A 233 -12.96 -30.63 -17.11
CA GLY A 233 -12.01 -31.40 -17.92
C GLY A 233 -10.59 -30.86 -17.86
N ASN A 234 -10.43 -29.64 -18.39
CA ASN A 234 -9.28 -28.75 -18.22
C ASN A 234 -9.80 -27.34 -17.91
N TRP A 235 -8.92 -26.34 -17.81
CA TRP A 235 -9.32 -24.99 -17.45
C TRP A 235 -10.01 -24.20 -18.60
N ASP A 236 -9.81 -24.60 -19.86
CA ASP A 236 -10.57 -24.09 -21.02
C ASP A 236 -11.97 -24.73 -21.16
N SER A 237 -12.30 -25.73 -20.33
CA SER A 237 -13.60 -26.42 -20.37
C SER A 237 -14.54 -25.81 -19.35
N TRP A 238 -15.62 -25.18 -19.83
CA TRP A 238 -16.64 -24.55 -19.00
C TRP A 238 -17.88 -25.44 -18.88
N GLY A 239 -18.39 -25.62 -17.66
CA GLY A 239 -19.61 -26.36 -17.34
C GLY A 239 -20.63 -25.47 -16.63
N HIS A 240 -21.86 -25.96 -16.50
CA HIS A 240 -22.95 -25.27 -15.81
C HIS A 240 -23.38 -26.02 -14.54
N LEU A 241 -23.74 -25.30 -13.47
CA LEU A 241 -24.33 -25.86 -12.25
C LEU A 241 -25.52 -25.01 -11.78
N SER A 242 -26.69 -25.65 -11.67
CA SER A 242 -27.93 -25.06 -11.17
C SER A 242 -28.07 -25.20 -9.65
N LEU A 243 -28.24 -24.08 -8.96
CA LEU A 243 -28.41 -24.01 -7.50
C LEU A 243 -29.80 -23.42 -7.15
N PRO A 244 -30.73 -24.20 -6.58
CA PRO A 244 -32.07 -23.69 -6.26
C PRO A 244 -32.01 -22.66 -5.11
N LEU A 245 -32.76 -21.57 -5.23
CA LEU A 245 -32.85 -20.47 -4.26
C LEU A 245 -34.32 -20.17 -3.96
N ASP A 246 -34.69 -20.05 -2.69
CA ASP A 246 -35.98 -19.48 -2.30
C ASP A 246 -35.73 -18.04 -1.81
N LEU A 247 -36.37 -17.07 -2.47
CA LEU A 247 -36.19 -15.63 -2.23
C LEU A 247 -37.52 -14.95 -1.91
N THR A 248 -37.48 -13.83 -1.19
CA THR A 248 -38.64 -12.94 -1.04
C THR A 248 -38.70 -11.93 -2.20
N ALA A 249 -39.65 -10.99 -2.16
CA ALA A 249 -39.67 -9.87 -3.11
C ALA A 249 -38.76 -8.75 -2.60
N GLY A 250 -37.98 -8.13 -3.48
CA GLY A 250 -37.03 -7.07 -3.15
C GLY A 250 -35.56 -7.47 -3.33
N PRO A 251 -34.60 -6.63 -2.92
CA PRO A 251 -33.18 -6.87 -3.10
C PRO A 251 -32.65 -7.93 -2.12
N HIS A 252 -31.81 -8.83 -2.63
CA HIS A 252 -31.13 -9.88 -1.90
C HIS A 252 -29.65 -9.92 -2.29
N VAL A 253 -28.75 -10.03 -1.31
CA VAL A 253 -27.30 -10.13 -1.52
C VAL A 253 -26.90 -11.59 -1.52
N VAL A 254 -26.28 -12.05 -2.60
CA VAL A 254 -25.86 -13.44 -2.81
C VAL A 254 -24.34 -13.51 -2.91
N ALA A 255 -23.72 -14.43 -2.18
CA ALA A 255 -22.28 -14.63 -2.22
C ALA A 255 -21.89 -16.12 -2.33
N LEU A 256 -20.89 -16.40 -3.17
CA LEU A 256 -20.23 -17.70 -3.29
C LEU A 256 -18.84 -17.59 -2.64
N THR A 257 -18.57 -18.39 -1.62
CA THR A 257 -17.40 -18.23 -0.71
C THR A 257 -16.65 -19.55 -0.54
N ARG A 258 -15.33 -19.52 -0.45
CA ARG A 258 -14.53 -20.66 0.02
C ARG A 258 -14.40 -20.62 1.55
N THR A 259 -15.14 -21.46 2.26
CA THR A 259 -15.04 -21.62 3.72
C THR A 259 -13.97 -22.63 4.14
N LYS A 260 -13.71 -22.79 5.45
CA LYS A 260 -12.79 -23.83 5.98
C LYS A 260 -13.22 -25.27 5.63
N SER A 261 -14.50 -25.49 5.31
CA SER A 261 -15.02 -26.78 4.82
C SER A 261 -14.91 -26.95 3.30
N ASP A 262 -14.47 -25.94 2.55
CA ASP A 262 -14.43 -25.97 1.09
C ASP A 262 -13.05 -26.28 0.50
N THR A 263 -13.05 -27.01 -0.61
CA THR A 263 -11.79 -27.32 -1.33
C THR A 263 -11.28 -26.12 -2.12
N GLY A 264 -12.17 -25.32 -2.72
CA GLY A 264 -11.80 -24.27 -3.67
C GLY A 264 -11.05 -24.79 -4.91
N GLN A 265 -10.20 -23.92 -5.46
CA GLN A 265 -9.45 -24.06 -6.72
C GLN A 265 -10.38 -24.28 -7.92
N LEU A 266 -11.01 -23.19 -8.31
CA LEU A 266 -12.12 -23.08 -9.25
C LEU A 266 -12.07 -21.70 -9.93
N ASN A 267 -12.60 -21.62 -11.15
CA ASN A 267 -12.87 -20.36 -11.83
C ASN A 267 -14.39 -20.23 -12.04
N ILE A 268 -14.97 -19.06 -11.76
CA ILE A 268 -16.37 -18.73 -12.08
C ILE A 268 -16.34 -17.70 -13.20
N ASP A 269 -17.06 -17.97 -14.28
CA ASP A 269 -17.03 -17.18 -15.51
C ASP A 269 -18.24 -16.26 -15.61
N SER A 270 -19.44 -16.80 -15.45
CA SER A 270 -20.68 -16.04 -15.46
C SER A 270 -21.74 -16.71 -14.60
N LEU A 271 -22.79 -15.96 -14.26
CA LEU A 271 -23.95 -16.47 -13.54
C LEU A 271 -25.25 -15.81 -13.97
N ALA A 272 -26.38 -16.46 -13.70
CA ALA A 272 -27.71 -15.90 -13.96
C ALA A 272 -28.71 -16.34 -12.88
N LEU A 273 -29.58 -15.43 -12.44
CA LEU A 273 -30.78 -15.80 -11.70
C LEU A 273 -31.92 -16.06 -12.68
N LEU A 274 -32.50 -17.25 -12.60
CA LEU A 274 -33.48 -17.82 -13.53
C LEU A 274 -34.74 -18.29 -12.79
N LYS A 275 -35.86 -18.45 -13.49
CA LYS A 275 -37.01 -19.19 -12.94
C LYS A 275 -36.78 -20.70 -13.17
N PRO A 276 -37.36 -21.59 -12.34
CA PRO A 276 -37.14 -23.03 -12.48
C PRO A 276 -37.61 -23.57 -13.84
N GLY A 277 -36.66 -23.92 -14.70
CA GLY A 277 -36.90 -24.45 -16.05
C GLY A 277 -36.63 -23.47 -17.20
N ASP A 278 -36.27 -22.22 -16.92
CA ASP A 278 -35.66 -21.33 -17.93
C ASP A 278 -34.27 -21.88 -18.33
N ALA A 279 -33.79 -21.53 -19.53
CA ALA A 279 -32.46 -21.91 -20.00
C ALA A 279 -31.40 -20.86 -19.63
N TYR A 280 -30.14 -21.28 -19.53
CA TYR A 280 -29.03 -20.33 -19.33
C TYR A 280 -28.95 -19.33 -20.49
N PRO A 281 -28.92 -18.00 -20.21
CA PRO A 281 -28.81 -17.00 -21.26
C PRO A 281 -27.51 -17.13 -22.06
N GLN A 282 -27.51 -16.59 -23.28
CA GLN A 282 -26.31 -16.34 -24.08
C GLN A 282 -26.16 -14.83 -24.19
N SER A 283 -24.95 -14.27 -24.05
CA SER A 283 -24.72 -12.82 -24.11
C SER A 283 -25.07 -12.28 -25.50
N PRO A 284 -26.17 -11.51 -25.68
CA PRO A 284 -26.56 -11.00 -26.99
C PRO A 284 -25.73 -9.74 -27.30
N ARG A 285 -25.04 -9.73 -28.43
CA ARG A 285 -24.33 -8.55 -28.92
C ARG A 285 -24.88 -8.16 -30.30
N THR A 286 -25.55 -7.01 -30.35
CA THR A 286 -26.29 -6.52 -31.51
C THR A 286 -25.58 -5.33 -32.15
N CYS A 287 -25.34 -5.39 -33.46
CA CYS A 287 -24.72 -4.32 -34.24
C CYS A 287 -25.77 -3.41 -34.89
N GLY A 288 -25.48 -2.10 -34.93
CA GLY A 288 -26.31 -1.12 -35.64
C GLY A 288 -26.18 -1.23 -37.17
N PHE A 289 -27.30 -1.15 -37.89
CA PHE A 289 -27.29 -1.19 -39.35
C PHE A 289 -26.71 0.11 -39.94
N GLY A 290 -25.65 -0.03 -40.73
CA GLY A 290 -24.86 1.08 -41.29
C GLY A 290 -23.84 1.69 -40.31
N GLU A 291 -23.68 1.11 -39.12
CA GLU A 291 -22.76 1.57 -38.08
C GLU A 291 -21.53 0.64 -37.97
N LEU A 292 -20.45 1.15 -37.35
CA LEU A 292 -19.26 0.34 -37.06
C LEU A 292 -19.50 -0.43 -35.74
N CYS A 293 -19.23 -1.73 -35.79
CA CYS A 293 -19.28 -2.66 -34.67
C CYS A 293 -17.87 -3.17 -34.41
N GLU A 294 -17.31 -2.91 -33.23
CA GLU A 294 -15.94 -3.33 -32.85
C GLU A 294 -15.92 -4.86 -32.65
N ALA A 295 -14.86 -5.54 -33.06
CA ALA A 295 -14.86 -7.01 -33.12
C ALA A 295 -14.71 -7.68 -31.74
N GLU A 296 -14.15 -6.98 -30.75
CA GLU A 296 -14.17 -7.39 -29.35
C GLU A 296 -15.57 -7.27 -28.71
N ASP A 297 -16.46 -6.50 -29.34
CA ASP A 297 -17.86 -6.35 -28.94
C ASP A 297 -18.78 -7.36 -29.65
N LEU A 298 -18.28 -8.57 -29.98
CA LEU A 298 -19.03 -9.66 -30.63
C LEU A 298 -18.91 -11.02 -29.90
N ALA A 299 -19.83 -11.94 -30.16
CA ALA A 299 -19.87 -13.24 -29.50
C ALA A 299 -18.86 -14.22 -30.12
N LEU A 300 -17.78 -14.53 -29.39
CA LEU A 300 -16.68 -15.40 -29.84
C LEU A 300 -16.90 -16.87 -29.47
N SER A 301 -16.46 -17.79 -30.32
CA SER A 301 -16.63 -19.24 -30.15
C SER A 301 -15.48 -20.05 -30.75
N GLY A 302 -15.27 -21.25 -30.22
CA GLY A 302 -14.08 -22.06 -30.49
C GLY A 302 -12.84 -21.48 -29.80
N ARG A 303 -11.75 -21.29 -30.54
CA ARG A 303 -10.49 -20.68 -30.06
C ARG A 303 -10.40 -19.17 -30.30
N MET A 304 -11.51 -18.56 -30.75
CA MET A 304 -11.59 -17.10 -30.87
C MET A 304 -11.45 -16.44 -29.49
N HIS A 305 -10.64 -15.39 -29.42
CA HIS A 305 -10.32 -14.67 -28.19
C HIS A 305 -10.05 -13.18 -28.46
N LEU A 306 -10.10 -12.37 -27.41
CA LEU A 306 -9.77 -10.95 -27.47
C LEU A 306 -8.25 -10.75 -27.39
N ALA A 307 -7.73 -9.85 -28.21
CA ALA A 307 -6.32 -9.49 -28.22
C ALA A 307 -6.12 -7.99 -28.47
N ALA A 308 -5.00 -7.46 -27.97
CA ALA A 308 -4.64 -6.04 -28.05
C ALA A 308 -3.14 -5.83 -28.36
N ASN A 309 -2.43 -6.91 -28.72
CA ASN A 309 -0.96 -6.95 -28.78
C ASN A 309 -0.36 -6.47 -30.13
N HIS A 310 -1.16 -5.84 -30.98
CA HIS A 310 -0.75 -5.24 -32.26
C HIS A 310 -1.39 -3.85 -32.36
N PRO A 311 -0.63 -2.76 -32.59
CA PRO A 311 -1.19 -1.41 -32.58
C PRO A 311 -2.08 -1.13 -33.81
N GLY A 312 -2.90 -0.09 -33.69
CA GLY A 312 -3.68 0.47 -34.80
C GLY A 312 -5.07 -0.12 -35.03
N TYR A 313 -5.59 -0.92 -34.08
CA TYR A 313 -7.00 -1.31 -34.05
C TYR A 313 -7.94 -0.14 -33.71
N THR A 314 -9.25 -0.38 -33.76
CA THR A 314 -10.33 0.47 -33.25
C THR A 314 -10.91 -0.14 -31.97
N GLY A 315 -11.74 0.60 -31.23
CA GLY A 315 -12.19 0.16 -29.91
C GLY A 315 -11.04 -0.09 -28.91
N ASN A 316 -11.08 -1.26 -28.28
CA ASN A 316 -10.26 -1.67 -27.14
C ASN A 316 -9.36 -2.88 -27.48
N GLY A 317 -9.48 -3.43 -28.68
CA GLY A 317 -8.73 -4.61 -29.11
C GLY A 317 -9.18 -5.11 -30.48
N PHE A 318 -9.11 -6.43 -30.67
CA PHE A 318 -9.58 -7.13 -31.86
C PHE A 318 -9.88 -8.60 -31.54
N ALA A 319 -10.68 -9.24 -32.38
CA ALA A 319 -10.92 -10.68 -32.34
C ALA A 319 -9.80 -11.44 -33.09
N ALA A 320 -9.11 -12.33 -32.38
CA ALA A 320 -8.06 -13.22 -32.91
C ALA A 320 -8.42 -14.69 -32.69
N GLY A 321 -7.67 -15.62 -33.29
CA GLY A 321 -7.82 -17.07 -33.03
C GLY A 321 -8.54 -17.89 -34.10
N PHE A 322 -8.68 -17.38 -35.33
CA PHE A 322 -9.23 -18.10 -36.48
C PHE A 322 -8.28 -19.20 -37.00
N GLU A 323 -8.03 -20.22 -36.19
CA GLU A 323 -7.01 -21.23 -36.45
C GLU A 323 -7.56 -22.60 -36.90
N GLY A 324 -8.84 -22.87 -36.65
CA GLY A 324 -9.46 -24.20 -36.72
C GLY A 324 -10.77 -24.20 -37.50
N VAL A 325 -11.46 -25.34 -37.51
CA VAL A 325 -12.76 -25.48 -38.18
C VAL A 325 -13.85 -25.37 -37.13
N GLY A 326 -14.72 -24.36 -37.26
CA GLY A 326 -15.74 -24.00 -36.26
C GLY A 326 -15.37 -22.81 -35.37
N ASP A 327 -14.10 -22.38 -35.35
CA ASP A 327 -13.68 -21.12 -34.72
C ASP A 327 -14.45 -19.97 -35.40
N SER A 328 -15.17 -19.17 -34.62
CA SER A 328 -16.21 -18.26 -35.12
C SER A 328 -16.51 -17.04 -34.23
N MET A 329 -17.04 -15.99 -34.86
CA MET A 329 -17.55 -14.78 -34.20
C MET A 329 -18.94 -14.43 -34.75
N GLY A 330 -19.89 -14.07 -33.90
CA GLY A 330 -21.28 -13.80 -34.29
C GLY A 330 -21.92 -12.60 -33.61
N PHE A 331 -22.97 -12.07 -34.23
CA PHE A 331 -23.71 -10.89 -33.78
C PHE A 331 -25.11 -10.85 -34.38
N ASP A 332 -26.03 -10.12 -33.74
CA ASP A 332 -27.36 -9.85 -34.27
C ASP A 332 -27.41 -8.48 -34.97
N ILE A 333 -28.29 -8.28 -35.95
CA ILE A 333 -28.47 -6.98 -36.63
C ILE A 333 -29.92 -6.73 -37.04
N ASP A 334 -30.45 -5.55 -36.70
CA ASP A 334 -31.78 -5.09 -37.14
C ASP A 334 -31.72 -4.36 -38.48
N VAL A 335 -32.20 -5.01 -39.54
CA VAL A 335 -32.13 -4.51 -40.92
C VAL A 335 -33.44 -3.79 -41.29
N PRO A 336 -33.40 -2.52 -41.74
CA PRO A 336 -34.60 -1.68 -41.90
C PRO A 336 -35.47 -2.00 -43.12
N ALA A 337 -34.97 -2.79 -44.08
CA ALA A 337 -35.66 -3.19 -45.30
C ALA A 337 -35.07 -4.50 -45.84
N ALA A 338 -35.77 -5.18 -46.75
CA ALA A 338 -35.19 -6.31 -47.48
C ALA A 338 -34.32 -5.80 -48.64
N GLY A 339 -33.12 -6.34 -48.82
CA GLY A 339 -32.20 -5.88 -49.86
C GLY A 339 -30.84 -6.58 -49.93
N ASP A 340 -30.09 -6.20 -50.96
CA ASP A 340 -28.67 -6.54 -51.11
C ASP A 340 -27.81 -5.46 -50.40
N TYR A 341 -26.98 -5.91 -49.47
CA TYR A 341 -26.12 -5.11 -48.62
C TYR A 341 -24.66 -5.55 -48.74
N GLU A 342 -23.75 -4.81 -48.12
CA GLU A 342 -22.34 -5.16 -48.02
C GLU A 342 -21.92 -5.28 -46.55
N LEU A 343 -21.28 -6.39 -46.20
CA LEU A 343 -20.48 -6.51 -44.98
C LEU A 343 -19.07 -6.01 -45.30
N THR A 344 -18.60 -4.98 -44.60
CA THR A 344 -17.19 -4.57 -44.61
C THR A 344 -16.56 -4.92 -43.28
N ALA A 345 -15.39 -5.58 -43.29
CA ALA A 345 -14.63 -5.92 -42.09
C ALA A 345 -13.19 -5.42 -42.22
N ARG A 346 -12.65 -4.82 -41.16
CA ARG A 346 -11.25 -4.44 -41.04
C ARG A 346 -10.47 -5.58 -40.38
N TYR A 347 -9.34 -5.93 -40.96
CA TYR A 347 -8.60 -7.14 -40.60
C TYR A 347 -7.08 -6.95 -40.73
N ALA A 348 -6.33 -7.81 -40.03
CA ALA A 348 -4.89 -7.99 -40.20
C ALA A 348 -4.58 -9.45 -40.53
N ASN A 349 -3.70 -9.65 -41.51
CA ASN A 349 -3.15 -10.95 -41.92
C ASN A 349 -1.64 -10.79 -42.12
N GLY A 350 -0.87 -11.08 -41.07
CA GLY A 350 0.59 -10.99 -41.09
C GLY A 350 1.29 -12.06 -41.92
N PHE A 351 0.58 -13.09 -42.43
CA PHE A 351 1.17 -14.08 -43.30
C PHE A 351 1.33 -13.56 -44.74
N ALA A 352 2.34 -14.08 -45.46
CA ALA A 352 2.52 -13.79 -46.89
C ALA A 352 1.43 -14.43 -47.78
N SER A 353 0.70 -15.42 -47.27
CA SER A 353 -0.43 -16.07 -47.94
C SER A 353 -1.76 -15.42 -47.58
N GLN A 354 -2.68 -15.39 -48.54
CA GLN A 354 -4.08 -15.05 -48.31
C GLN A 354 -4.72 -16.02 -47.29
N ALA A 355 -5.49 -15.47 -46.36
CA ALA A 355 -6.35 -16.19 -45.43
C ALA A 355 -7.83 -16.15 -45.89
N GLY A 356 -8.72 -16.81 -45.16
CA GLY A 356 -10.16 -16.73 -45.37
C GLY A 356 -10.96 -17.11 -44.13
N VAL A 357 -12.22 -16.67 -44.11
CA VAL A 357 -13.32 -17.16 -43.24
C VAL A 357 -14.60 -17.18 -44.07
N THR A 358 -15.64 -17.87 -43.62
CA THR A 358 -16.93 -17.89 -44.31
C THR A 358 -17.98 -17.09 -43.54
N LEU A 359 -18.63 -16.14 -44.21
CA LEU A 359 -19.81 -15.44 -43.71
C LEU A 359 -21.05 -16.33 -43.85
N THR A 360 -21.82 -16.48 -42.78
CA THR A 360 -23.12 -17.17 -42.77
C THR A 360 -24.18 -16.32 -42.07
N VAL A 361 -25.41 -16.34 -42.60
CA VAL A 361 -26.59 -15.71 -41.99
C VAL A 361 -27.55 -16.84 -41.59
N GLU A 362 -28.03 -16.83 -40.34
CA GLU A 362 -28.94 -17.85 -39.77
C GLU A 362 -28.48 -19.30 -39.96
N GLY A 363 -27.16 -19.54 -40.05
CA GLY A 363 -26.58 -20.84 -40.41
C GLY A 363 -26.93 -21.36 -41.82
N GLY A 364 -27.53 -20.53 -42.66
CA GLY A 364 -28.03 -20.87 -43.99
C GLY A 364 -27.04 -20.58 -45.12
N SER A 365 -27.27 -19.49 -45.86
CA SER A 365 -26.44 -19.10 -47.01
C SER A 365 -25.01 -18.75 -46.59
N SER A 366 -24.01 -19.28 -47.31
CA SER A 366 -22.59 -19.09 -47.03
C SER A 366 -21.84 -18.32 -48.13
N THR A 367 -21.09 -17.29 -47.73
CA THR A 367 -20.30 -16.41 -48.61
C THR A 367 -18.84 -16.41 -48.16
N PRO A 368 -17.88 -16.92 -48.96
CA PRO A 368 -16.45 -16.88 -48.60
C PRO A 368 -15.90 -15.45 -48.51
N VAL A 369 -15.26 -15.11 -47.39
CA VAL A 369 -14.59 -13.84 -47.14
C VAL A 369 -13.09 -14.03 -47.35
N LEU A 370 -12.57 -13.43 -48.41
CA LEU A 370 -11.19 -13.62 -48.86
C LEU A 370 -10.28 -12.51 -48.31
N LEU A 371 -9.23 -12.89 -47.58
CA LEU A 371 -8.46 -11.99 -46.71
C LEU A 371 -6.96 -11.99 -47.11
N PRO A 372 -6.56 -11.25 -48.17
CA PRO A 372 -5.18 -11.12 -48.62
C PRO A 372 -4.17 -10.71 -47.54
N SER A 373 -2.87 -10.91 -47.79
CA SER A 373 -1.82 -10.46 -46.87
C SER A 373 -1.91 -8.96 -46.58
N THR A 374 -1.90 -8.57 -45.31
CA THR A 374 -1.74 -7.17 -44.92
C THR A 374 -0.28 -6.75 -44.93
N GLY A 375 0.62 -7.66 -44.53
CA GLY A 375 2.08 -7.54 -44.61
C GLY A 375 2.78 -7.44 -43.24
N SER A 376 2.03 -7.04 -42.21
CA SER A 376 2.34 -7.24 -40.79
C SER A 376 1.02 -7.41 -40.04
N TRP A 377 1.05 -7.96 -38.83
CA TRP A 377 -0.11 -7.99 -37.93
C TRP A 377 -0.51 -6.60 -37.44
N ASP A 378 0.42 -5.65 -37.44
CA ASP A 378 0.21 -4.24 -37.10
C ASP A 378 -0.34 -3.41 -38.29
N ALA A 379 -0.61 -4.07 -39.42
CA ALA A 379 -1.12 -3.46 -40.64
C ALA A 379 -2.56 -3.92 -40.91
N TRP A 380 -3.51 -2.98 -40.83
CA TRP A 380 -4.94 -3.24 -40.95
C TRP A 380 -5.48 -2.78 -42.31
N LYS A 381 -6.37 -3.58 -42.92
CA LYS A 381 -7.03 -3.28 -44.21
C LYS A 381 -8.52 -3.64 -44.16
N PRO A 382 -9.41 -2.96 -44.89
CA PRO A 382 -10.78 -3.41 -45.08
C PRO A 382 -10.87 -4.52 -46.14
N VAL A 383 -11.81 -5.44 -45.96
CA VAL A 383 -12.41 -6.31 -46.99
C VAL A 383 -13.91 -6.02 -47.05
N THR A 384 -14.53 -6.15 -48.22
CA THR A 384 -15.98 -6.00 -48.39
C THR A 384 -16.55 -7.18 -49.16
N VAL A 385 -17.68 -7.73 -48.70
CA VAL A 385 -18.41 -8.84 -49.33
C VAL A 385 -19.92 -8.55 -49.38
N PRO A 386 -20.65 -9.01 -50.41
CA PRO A 386 -22.10 -8.85 -50.47
C PRO A 386 -22.82 -9.80 -49.51
N VAL A 387 -23.91 -9.32 -48.92
CA VAL A 387 -24.82 -10.10 -48.06
C VAL A 387 -26.27 -9.70 -48.36
N HIS A 388 -27.16 -10.67 -48.48
CA HIS A 388 -28.59 -10.42 -48.70
C HIS A 388 -29.34 -10.62 -47.39
N LEU A 389 -30.15 -9.65 -46.98
CA LEU A 389 -30.91 -9.67 -45.73
C LEU A 389 -32.34 -9.19 -45.96
N ASP A 390 -33.32 -9.86 -45.37
CA ASP A 390 -34.72 -9.40 -45.31
C ASP A 390 -34.90 -8.28 -44.27
N ALA A 391 -36.08 -7.66 -44.20
CA ALA A 391 -36.38 -6.68 -43.15
C ALA A 391 -36.61 -7.35 -41.78
N GLY A 392 -35.91 -6.91 -40.74
CA GLY A 392 -36.00 -7.46 -39.37
C GLY A 392 -34.62 -7.80 -38.79
N THR A 393 -34.64 -8.46 -37.63
CA THR A 393 -33.44 -8.95 -36.94
C THR A 393 -32.88 -10.21 -37.62
N HIS A 394 -31.56 -10.29 -37.80
CA HIS A 394 -30.86 -11.49 -38.29
C HIS A 394 -29.62 -11.79 -37.45
N HIS A 395 -29.34 -13.06 -37.21
CA HIS A 395 -28.07 -13.54 -36.67
C HIS A 395 -27.04 -13.73 -37.81
N VAL A 396 -25.86 -13.14 -37.64
CA VAL A 396 -24.77 -13.15 -38.61
C VAL A 396 -23.51 -13.71 -37.95
N THR A 397 -22.80 -14.59 -38.65
CA THR A 397 -21.59 -15.25 -38.14
C THR A 397 -20.47 -15.23 -39.18
N LEU A 398 -19.25 -14.89 -38.78
CA LEU A 398 -18.02 -15.20 -39.51
C LEU A 398 -17.42 -16.48 -38.89
N VAL A 399 -17.40 -17.57 -39.64
CA VAL A 399 -16.95 -18.90 -39.19
C VAL A 399 -15.89 -19.46 -40.12
N ARG A 400 -14.79 -19.98 -39.57
CA ARG A 400 -13.75 -20.64 -40.35
C ARG A 400 -14.15 -22.09 -40.66
N GLN A 401 -14.35 -22.39 -41.93
CA GLN A 401 -14.75 -23.71 -42.41
C GLN A 401 -13.54 -24.54 -42.86
N ALA A 402 -13.76 -25.83 -43.17
CA ALA A 402 -12.70 -26.73 -43.63
C ALA A 402 -12.13 -26.39 -45.03
N ALA A 403 -12.74 -25.44 -45.75
CA ALA A 403 -12.23 -24.89 -47.00
C ALA A 403 -11.44 -23.58 -46.82
N ASP A 404 -11.52 -22.96 -45.64
CA ASP A 404 -10.85 -21.70 -45.32
C ASP A 404 -9.39 -21.93 -44.90
N ALA A 405 -8.51 -21.00 -45.25
CA ALA A 405 -7.06 -21.12 -45.08
C ALA A 405 -6.50 -20.02 -44.16
N GLY A 406 -5.35 -20.31 -43.52
CA GLY A 406 -4.62 -19.35 -42.69
C GLY A 406 -5.25 -19.10 -41.31
N ASN A 407 -4.78 -18.03 -40.65
CA ASN A 407 -5.36 -17.40 -39.46
C ASN A 407 -5.36 -15.88 -39.73
N VAL A 408 -6.27 -15.14 -39.10
CA VAL A 408 -6.55 -13.72 -39.35
C VAL A 408 -7.09 -13.07 -38.09
N ASN A 409 -6.80 -11.79 -37.89
CA ASN A 409 -7.41 -10.98 -36.84
C ASN A 409 -8.48 -10.08 -37.47
N ILE A 410 -9.68 -10.02 -36.89
CA ILE A 410 -10.75 -9.10 -37.29
C ILE A 410 -10.86 -8.02 -36.20
N ASP A 411 -10.85 -6.77 -36.61
CA ASP A 411 -10.75 -5.59 -35.74
C ASP A 411 -12.10 -4.89 -35.58
N SER A 412 -12.81 -4.65 -36.68
CA SER A 412 -14.13 -4.04 -36.67
C SER A 412 -14.90 -4.43 -37.93
N LEU A 413 -16.23 -4.39 -37.88
CA LEU A 413 -17.08 -4.69 -39.03
C LEU A 413 -18.34 -3.81 -39.07
N ALA A 414 -18.96 -3.73 -40.24
CA ALA A 414 -20.23 -3.05 -40.48
C ALA A 414 -21.01 -3.79 -41.56
N ILE A 415 -22.35 -3.80 -41.46
CA ILE A 415 -23.24 -4.15 -42.58
C ILE A 415 -24.04 -2.92 -42.95
N GLY A 416 -24.04 -2.55 -44.24
CA GLY A 416 -24.77 -1.38 -44.72
C GLY A 416 -25.07 -1.41 -46.23
N PRO A 417 -25.65 -0.33 -46.76
CA PRO A 417 -25.89 -0.16 -48.20
C PRO A 417 -24.59 -0.28 -49.01
N ALA A 418 -24.65 -0.92 -50.18
CA ALA A 418 -23.47 -1.12 -51.01
C ALA A 418 -22.74 0.20 -51.35
N GLY A 419 -21.42 0.22 -51.13
CA GLY A 419 -20.56 1.38 -51.33
C GLY A 419 -20.41 2.33 -50.14
N THR A 420 -21.01 2.07 -48.97
CA THR A 420 -20.67 2.85 -47.75
C THR A 420 -19.30 2.50 -47.20
N GLY A 421 -18.84 1.26 -47.41
CA GLY A 421 -17.64 0.73 -46.75
C GLY A 421 -17.81 0.64 -45.23
N LEU A 422 -16.68 0.62 -44.52
CA LEU A 422 -16.65 0.71 -43.06
C LEU A 422 -16.78 2.19 -42.65
N PRO A 423 -17.71 2.55 -41.76
CA PRO A 423 -17.75 3.89 -41.16
C PRO A 423 -16.44 4.22 -40.43
N ALA A 424 -16.18 5.50 -40.18
CA ALA A 424 -15.24 5.86 -39.13
C ALA A 424 -15.83 5.42 -37.78
N PRO A 425 -15.02 4.97 -36.80
CA PRO A 425 -15.50 4.71 -35.46
C PRO A 425 -16.25 5.93 -34.95
N ALA A 426 -17.46 5.73 -34.41
CA ALA A 426 -18.10 6.77 -33.63
C ALA A 426 -17.17 7.08 -32.46
N ALA A 427 -16.86 8.37 -32.24
CA ALA A 427 -16.26 8.76 -30.98
C ALA A 427 -17.24 8.33 -29.88
N ARG A 428 -16.85 7.35 -29.04
CA ARG A 428 -17.72 6.84 -27.97
C ARG A 428 -18.24 8.06 -27.20
N ALA A 429 -19.56 8.11 -27.02
CA ALA A 429 -20.21 9.19 -26.28
C ALA A 429 -19.91 8.99 -24.79
N GLY A 430 -18.70 9.37 -24.39
CA GLY A 430 -18.26 9.38 -23.01
C GLY A 430 -19.09 10.36 -22.17
N GLU A 431 -18.98 10.23 -20.86
CA GLU A 431 -19.92 10.82 -19.91
C GLU A 431 -19.99 12.36 -20.00
N ASP A 432 -21.20 12.91 -19.84
CA ASP A 432 -21.47 14.36 -19.90
C ASP A 432 -20.82 15.04 -18.68
N CYS A 433 -19.72 15.76 -18.89
CA CYS A 433 -18.94 16.38 -17.83
C CYS A 433 -19.61 17.65 -17.28
N GLY A 434 -20.36 17.48 -16.20
CA GLY A 434 -21.08 18.55 -15.51
C GLY A 434 -20.16 19.68 -15.03
N PHE A 435 -20.48 20.91 -15.44
CA PHE A 435 -19.74 22.11 -15.05
C PHE A 435 -19.65 22.28 -13.53
N GLY A 436 -18.43 22.39 -13.01
CA GLY A 436 -18.13 22.43 -11.58
C GLY A 436 -17.79 21.08 -10.94
N GLY A 437 -17.97 19.96 -11.65
CA GLY A 437 -17.56 18.62 -11.22
C GLY A 437 -16.22 18.17 -11.80
N ILE A 438 -15.79 16.98 -11.36
CA ILE A 438 -14.67 16.21 -11.92
C ILE A 438 -15.24 15.11 -12.83
N CYS A 439 -14.53 14.80 -13.91
CA CYS A 439 -14.68 13.59 -14.72
C CYS A 439 -13.41 12.75 -14.67
N GLU A 440 -13.58 11.45 -14.46
CA GLU A 440 -12.54 10.43 -14.69
C GLU A 440 -12.30 10.32 -16.21
N ALA A 441 -11.03 10.34 -16.64
CA ALA A 441 -10.69 10.53 -18.05
C ALA A 441 -10.80 9.25 -18.91
N GLU A 442 -10.82 8.08 -18.28
CA GLU A 442 -11.15 6.82 -18.95
C GLU A 442 -12.64 6.73 -19.37
N SER A 443 -13.50 7.55 -18.75
CA SER A 443 -14.95 7.60 -19.01
C SER A 443 -15.38 8.61 -20.09
N VAL A 444 -14.48 9.44 -20.60
CA VAL A 444 -14.79 10.44 -21.65
C VAL A 444 -14.41 9.93 -23.06
N GLY A 445 -14.63 10.72 -24.12
CA GLY A 445 -14.49 10.28 -25.51
C GLY A 445 -13.03 10.09 -25.98
N LEU A 446 -12.44 8.93 -25.68
CA LEU A 446 -11.12 8.48 -26.14
C LEU A 446 -11.10 8.15 -27.64
N SER A 447 -10.04 8.53 -28.36
CA SER A 447 -9.80 8.10 -29.75
C SER A 447 -8.38 8.40 -30.25
N GLY A 448 -8.04 7.87 -31.43
CA GLY A 448 -6.80 8.19 -32.15
C GLY A 448 -5.51 7.59 -31.57
N GLY A 449 -5.63 6.60 -30.70
CA GLY A 449 -4.52 5.98 -29.95
C GLY A 449 -4.66 6.12 -28.43
N ALA A 450 -5.49 7.06 -27.96
CA ALA A 450 -5.80 7.18 -26.53
C ALA A 450 -6.68 6.01 -26.05
N THR A 451 -6.36 5.44 -24.88
CA THR A 451 -6.99 4.23 -24.31
C THR A 451 -7.14 4.35 -22.80
N ALA A 452 -8.00 3.50 -22.20
CA ALA A 452 -8.08 3.35 -20.75
C ALA A 452 -6.95 2.43 -20.23
N ALA A 453 -6.34 2.79 -19.09
CA ALA A 453 -5.20 2.11 -18.50
C ALA A 453 -5.26 2.09 -16.95
N LYS A 454 -4.46 1.22 -16.32
CA LYS A 454 -4.47 0.95 -14.86
C LYS A 454 -3.12 0.50 -14.28
N ASP A 455 -2.05 0.58 -15.08
CA ASP A 455 -0.71 0.03 -14.82
C ASP A 455 0.19 0.92 -13.96
N HIS A 456 -0.34 2.05 -13.50
CA HIS A 456 0.24 2.93 -12.48
C HIS A 456 -0.76 3.17 -11.34
N ASN A 457 -0.26 3.58 -10.18
CA ASN A 457 -1.02 3.82 -8.96
C ASN A 457 -1.46 5.29 -8.85
N GLY A 458 -2.29 5.62 -7.85
CA GLY A 458 -2.60 7.02 -7.50
C GLY A 458 -3.62 7.72 -8.41
N TYR A 459 -4.31 6.97 -9.27
CA TYR A 459 -5.48 7.46 -10.01
C TYR A 459 -6.76 7.49 -9.15
N SER A 460 -7.81 8.14 -9.65
CA SER A 460 -9.19 8.07 -9.16
C SER A 460 -10.10 7.25 -10.10
N GLY A 461 -11.36 7.04 -9.70
CA GLY A 461 -12.31 6.30 -10.54
C GLY A 461 -11.92 4.82 -10.72
N LYS A 462 -11.75 4.39 -11.97
CA LYS A 462 -11.47 3.00 -12.35
C LYS A 462 -10.15 2.82 -13.11
N GLY A 463 -9.45 3.90 -13.45
CA GLY A 463 -8.21 3.90 -14.22
C GLY A 463 -7.79 5.32 -14.61
N PHE A 464 -7.17 5.45 -15.78
CA PHE A 464 -6.81 6.74 -16.38
C PHE A 464 -6.75 6.62 -17.91
N ALA A 465 -6.70 7.75 -18.61
CA ALA A 465 -6.47 7.82 -20.04
C ALA A 465 -4.96 7.84 -20.39
N ALA A 466 -4.49 6.79 -21.07
CA ALA A 466 -3.14 6.67 -21.63
C ALA A 466 -3.16 6.87 -23.16
N GLY A 467 -2.05 6.55 -23.85
CA GLY A 467 -1.99 6.54 -25.32
C GLY A 467 -2.00 7.93 -25.99
N LEU A 468 -1.79 9.00 -25.22
CA LEU A 468 -1.60 10.36 -25.72
C LEU A 468 -0.15 10.60 -26.21
N ASP A 469 0.42 9.65 -26.96
CA ASP A 469 1.76 9.70 -27.54
C ASP A 469 1.74 9.70 -29.08
N VAL A 470 0.70 9.16 -29.72
CA VAL A 470 0.55 9.15 -31.19
C VAL A 470 -0.04 10.47 -31.71
N ALA A 471 0.41 10.95 -32.87
CA ALA A 471 -0.16 12.15 -33.50
C ALA A 471 -1.65 11.93 -33.87
N GLY A 472 -2.53 12.78 -33.33
CA GLY A 472 -3.98 12.65 -33.51
C GLY A 472 -4.69 11.83 -32.43
N SER A 473 -3.96 11.29 -31.44
CA SER A 473 -4.56 10.82 -30.19
C SER A 473 -5.26 11.98 -29.49
N GLN A 474 -6.46 11.71 -28.96
CA GLN A 474 -7.31 12.74 -28.35
C GLN A 474 -8.25 12.20 -27.26
N LEU A 475 -8.49 13.07 -26.29
CA LEU A 475 -9.50 12.98 -25.26
C LEU A 475 -10.62 13.99 -25.59
N THR A 476 -11.87 13.57 -25.70
CA THR A 476 -13.01 14.45 -25.96
C THR A 476 -13.91 14.54 -24.72
N VAL A 477 -13.77 15.64 -23.99
CA VAL A 477 -14.51 15.96 -22.76
C VAL A 477 -15.77 16.72 -23.14
N ARG A 478 -16.94 16.14 -22.88
CA ARG A 478 -18.22 16.73 -23.29
C ARG A 478 -18.78 17.61 -22.18
N ALA A 479 -18.38 18.88 -22.15
CA ALA A 479 -18.75 19.81 -21.08
C ALA A 479 -20.26 20.09 -21.09
N ALA A 480 -20.95 19.84 -19.99
CA ALA A 480 -22.40 19.98 -19.86
C ALA A 480 -22.77 21.03 -18.79
N GLY A 481 -23.84 21.79 -19.03
CA GLY A 481 -24.37 22.76 -18.05
C GLY A 481 -23.54 24.04 -17.88
N VAL A 482 -22.70 24.41 -18.85
CA VAL A 482 -21.88 25.63 -18.82
C VAL A 482 -22.80 26.86 -18.71
N PRO A 483 -22.70 27.71 -17.65
CA PRO A 483 -23.75 28.68 -17.33
C PRO A 483 -24.01 29.78 -18.37
N ALA A 484 -22.97 30.18 -19.12
CA ALA A 484 -23.03 31.22 -20.15
C ALA A 484 -21.86 31.06 -21.13
N ALA A 485 -21.83 31.86 -22.20
CA ALA A 485 -20.62 31.96 -23.01
C ALA A 485 -19.56 32.81 -22.30
N GLY A 486 -18.33 32.32 -22.16
CA GLY A 486 -17.27 33.00 -21.41
C GLY A 486 -15.97 32.22 -21.28
N THR A 487 -15.02 32.78 -20.53
CA THR A 487 -13.76 32.13 -20.16
C THR A 487 -13.91 31.37 -18.84
N TYR A 488 -13.41 30.15 -18.81
CA TYR A 488 -13.53 29.17 -17.73
C TYR A 488 -12.17 28.51 -17.48
N SER A 489 -11.99 27.89 -16.30
CA SER A 489 -10.79 27.10 -16.03
C SER A 489 -11.04 25.65 -16.41
N LEU A 490 -10.24 25.16 -17.35
CA LEU A 490 -9.97 23.73 -17.53
C LEU A 490 -8.91 23.32 -16.50
N GLN A 491 -9.23 22.33 -15.67
CA GLN A 491 -8.30 21.70 -14.75
C GLN A 491 -8.01 20.28 -15.24
N LEU A 492 -6.76 19.85 -15.13
CA LEU A 492 -6.25 18.60 -15.70
C LEU A 492 -5.31 17.95 -14.69
N ARG A 493 -5.65 16.77 -14.17
CA ARG A 493 -4.75 15.92 -13.37
C ARG A 493 -4.09 14.89 -14.26
N TYR A 494 -2.77 14.78 -14.16
CA TYR A 494 -1.98 13.95 -15.04
C TYR A 494 -0.68 13.47 -14.38
N ALA A 495 -0.10 12.41 -14.96
CA ALA A 495 1.25 11.96 -14.71
C ALA A 495 2.10 12.08 -15.99
N LEU A 496 3.36 12.47 -15.83
CA LEU A 496 4.33 12.69 -16.89
C LEU A 496 5.72 12.32 -16.34
N GLY A 497 6.02 11.02 -16.27
CA GLY A 497 7.28 10.46 -15.76
C GLY A 497 8.51 10.69 -16.66
N LEU A 498 8.50 11.75 -17.47
CA LEU A 498 9.59 12.16 -18.36
C LEU A 498 10.40 13.29 -17.71
N LYS A 499 11.71 13.34 -17.93
CA LYS A 499 12.59 14.39 -17.36
C LYS A 499 12.47 15.77 -18.05
N THR A 500 11.44 15.99 -18.87
CA THR A 500 11.23 17.20 -19.68
C THR A 500 9.74 17.55 -19.74
N PRO A 501 9.36 18.84 -19.70
CA PRO A 501 7.95 19.23 -19.86
C PRO A 501 7.34 18.77 -21.18
N GLY A 502 6.13 18.21 -21.10
CA GLY A 502 5.30 17.83 -22.24
C GLY A 502 4.36 18.96 -22.66
N ALA A 503 3.56 18.74 -23.71
CA ALA A 503 2.52 19.69 -24.12
C ALA A 503 1.34 19.01 -24.80
N VAL A 504 0.12 19.44 -24.48
CA VAL A 504 -1.12 19.05 -25.17
C VAL A 504 -1.78 20.27 -25.82
N THR A 505 -2.54 20.05 -26.88
CA THR A 505 -3.40 21.09 -27.46
C THR A 505 -4.83 20.96 -26.96
N MET A 506 -5.48 22.08 -26.68
CA MET A 506 -6.83 22.19 -26.13
C MET A 506 -7.72 22.93 -27.12
N GLN A 507 -8.90 22.41 -27.46
CA GLN A 507 -9.82 23.04 -28.40
C GLN A 507 -11.28 22.89 -27.94
N ALA A 508 -12.00 24.00 -27.77
CA ALA A 508 -13.45 24.00 -27.56
C ALA A 508 -14.20 24.00 -28.91
N GLY A 509 -14.98 22.95 -29.18
CA GLY A 509 -15.83 22.81 -30.37
C GLY A 509 -15.08 22.98 -31.70
N THR A 510 -15.34 24.09 -32.40
CA THR A 510 -14.66 24.51 -33.64
C THR A 510 -13.81 25.77 -33.46
N GLY A 511 -13.48 26.13 -32.21
CA GLY A 511 -12.64 27.28 -31.88
C GLY A 511 -11.17 27.10 -32.27
N ALA A 512 -10.36 28.13 -32.04
CA ALA A 512 -8.91 28.02 -32.16
C ALA A 512 -8.36 27.11 -31.04
N ALA A 513 -7.40 26.26 -31.39
CA ALA A 513 -6.68 25.46 -30.40
C ALA A 513 -5.59 26.28 -29.71
N SER A 514 -5.36 26.02 -28.42
CA SER A 514 -4.27 26.58 -27.61
C SER A 514 -3.40 25.47 -27.02
N THR A 515 -2.13 25.75 -26.73
CA THR A 515 -1.21 24.77 -26.12
C THR A 515 -1.16 24.93 -24.60
N LEU A 516 -1.27 23.82 -23.88
CA LEU A 516 -0.98 23.71 -22.45
C LEU A 516 0.34 22.95 -22.26
N THR A 517 1.31 23.62 -21.65
CA THR A 517 2.58 23.01 -21.22
C THR A 517 2.38 22.27 -19.90
N LEU A 518 2.89 21.05 -19.82
CA LEU A 518 2.78 20.16 -18.66
C LEU A 518 4.17 20.00 -18.02
N PRO A 519 4.43 20.57 -16.83
CA PRO A 519 5.61 20.23 -16.04
C PRO A 519 5.70 18.72 -15.75
N PRO A 520 6.92 18.15 -15.64
CA PRO A 520 7.07 16.73 -15.34
C PRO A 520 6.64 16.38 -13.90
N THR A 521 6.34 15.10 -13.69
CA THR A 521 6.25 14.45 -12.37
C THR A 521 7.52 13.62 -12.14
N SER A 522 7.77 13.13 -10.93
CA SER A 522 8.97 12.32 -10.62
C SER A 522 9.00 11.00 -11.39
N ASP A 523 7.81 10.46 -11.66
CA ASP A 523 7.52 9.12 -12.19
C ASP A 523 6.05 9.11 -12.68
N TRP A 524 5.52 7.93 -12.99
CA TRP A 524 4.15 7.73 -13.49
C TRP A 524 3.11 7.42 -12.41
N ASP A 525 3.54 7.10 -11.18
CA ASP A 525 2.67 6.90 -10.00
C ASP A 525 2.40 8.22 -9.25
N SER A 526 3.19 9.26 -9.55
CA SER A 526 3.11 10.61 -8.98
C SER A 526 2.34 11.56 -9.92
N TRP A 527 1.35 12.27 -9.38
CA TRP A 527 0.38 13.03 -10.17
C TRP A 527 0.40 14.53 -9.87
N ARG A 528 0.03 15.35 -10.86
CA ARG A 528 -0.10 16.81 -10.75
C ARG A 528 -1.41 17.30 -11.35
N THR A 529 -2.10 18.21 -10.67
CA THR A 529 -3.19 19.00 -11.25
C THR A 529 -2.66 20.34 -11.77
N VAL A 530 -2.89 20.66 -13.04
CA VAL A 530 -2.68 21.99 -13.62
C VAL A 530 -4.01 22.63 -14.03
N ARG A 531 -3.98 23.92 -14.35
CA ARG A 531 -5.13 24.64 -14.90
C ARG A 531 -4.76 25.55 -16.06
N ALA A 532 -5.71 25.74 -16.98
CA ALA A 532 -5.61 26.64 -18.11
C ALA A 532 -6.94 27.36 -18.38
N ASP A 533 -6.87 28.55 -18.97
CA ASP A 533 -8.06 29.27 -19.43
C ASP A 533 -8.57 28.66 -20.75
N ILE A 534 -9.87 28.37 -20.81
CA ILE A 534 -10.58 27.93 -22.01
C ILE A 534 -11.83 28.77 -22.23
N THR A 535 -12.19 29.05 -23.49
CA THR A 535 -13.42 29.80 -23.82
C THR A 535 -14.49 28.84 -24.32
N LEU A 536 -15.64 28.83 -23.66
CA LEU A 536 -16.77 27.93 -23.95
C LEU A 536 -18.03 28.73 -24.32
N PRO A 537 -18.93 28.19 -25.15
CA PRO A 537 -20.33 28.66 -25.21
C PRO A 537 -21.11 28.22 -23.97
N GLY A 538 -22.26 28.85 -23.71
CA GLY A 538 -23.19 28.37 -22.69
C GLY A 538 -23.99 27.15 -23.17
N GLY A 539 -24.36 26.27 -22.24
CA GLY A 539 -25.02 24.99 -22.54
C GLY A 539 -24.05 23.82 -22.53
N THR A 540 -23.98 23.06 -23.62
CA THR A 540 -23.11 21.89 -23.78
C THR A 540 -22.11 22.12 -24.91
N SER A 541 -20.84 21.72 -24.73
CA SER A 541 -19.78 21.87 -25.73
C SER A 541 -18.66 20.86 -25.55
N ASP A 542 -18.19 20.26 -26.63
CA ASP A 542 -17.01 19.39 -26.60
C ASP A 542 -15.73 20.22 -26.37
N VAL A 543 -14.83 19.69 -25.53
CA VAL A 543 -13.45 20.14 -25.33
C VAL A 543 -12.53 18.99 -25.70
N ARG A 544 -11.72 19.16 -26.74
CA ARG A 544 -10.70 18.18 -27.14
C ARG A 544 -9.37 18.52 -26.49
N LEU A 545 -8.75 17.54 -25.85
CA LEU A 545 -7.31 17.53 -25.57
C LEU A 545 -6.66 16.61 -26.61
N SER A 546 -5.67 17.08 -27.35
CA SER A 546 -5.07 16.32 -28.46
C SER A 546 -3.56 16.42 -28.46
N CYS A 547 -2.88 15.34 -28.86
CA CYS A 547 -1.42 15.34 -29.00
C CYS A 547 -1.01 15.85 -30.40
N PRO A 548 -0.35 17.03 -30.53
CA PRO A 548 -0.01 17.62 -31.83
C PRO A 548 1.14 16.93 -32.58
N GLN A 549 1.92 16.04 -31.95
CA GLN A 549 3.12 15.42 -32.53
C GLN A 549 3.32 13.99 -32.01
N ALA A 550 3.69 13.06 -32.90
CA ALA A 550 3.97 11.67 -32.52
C ALA A 550 5.24 11.59 -31.66
N GLY A 551 5.18 10.81 -30.57
CA GLY A 551 6.19 10.77 -29.50
C GLY A 551 6.28 12.06 -28.68
N GLY A 552 5.36 13.02 -28.85
CA GLY A 552 5.56 14.41 -28.41
C GLY A 552 4.89 14.82 -27.10
N CYS A 553 3.91 14.07 -26.60
CA CYS A 553 3.11 14.46 -25.43
C CYS A 553 3.24 13.48 -24.27
N ALA A 554 3.04 12.17 -24.55
CA ALA A 554 3.35 11.05 -23.66
C ALA A 554 2.89 11.32 -22.22
N VAL A 555 1.58 11.51 -22.05
CA VAL A 555 0.96 11.91 -20.80
C VAL A 555 -0.18 10.97 -20.45
N ASN A 556 -0.22 10.55 -19.20
CA ASN A 556 -1.36 9.84 -18.62
C ASN A 556 -2.27 10.88 -17.98
N VAL A 557 -3.52 11.00 -18.44
CA VAL A 557 -4.51 11.93 -17.90
C VAL A 557 -5.48 11.14 -17.03
N ASP A 558 -5.61 11.54 -15.77
CA ASP A 558 -6.45 10.87 -14.78
C ASP A 558 -7.82 11.54 -14.70
N THR A 559 -7.87 12.85 -14.43
CA THR A 559 -9.12 13.59 -14.28
C THR A 559 -9.13 14.92 -15.00
N VAL A 560 -10.33 15.32 -15.43
CA VAL A 560 -10.59 16.62 -16.05
C VAL A 560 -11.76 17.30 -15.36
N ALA A 561 -11.63 18.60 -15.05
CA ALA A 561 -12.73 19.42 -14.53
C ALA A 561 -12.86 20.74 -15.30
N LEU A 562 -14.11 21.21 -15.45
CA LEU A 562 -14.41 22.50 -16.08
C LEU A 562 -15.15 23.39 -15.09
N THR A 563 -14.49 24.48 -14.70
CA THR A 563 -14.83 25.28 -13.51
C THR A 563 -14.77 26.78 -13.82
N LYS A 564 -15.13 27.64 -12.86
CA LYS A 564 -14.89 29.09 -12.97
C LYS A 564 -13.38 29.38 -12.85
N THR A 565 -12.91 30.48 -13.44
CA THR A 565 -11.49 30.87 -13.39
C THR A 565 -10.99 31.21 -11.98
N ASP A 566 -11.90 31.53 -11.04
CA ASP A 566 -11.63 31.79 -9.63
C ASP A 566 -11.80 30.55 -8.71
N ALA A 567 -12.16 29.39 -9.27
CA ALA A 567 -12.31 28.17 -8.49
C ALA A 567 -10.95 27.64 -7.94
N PRO A 568 -10.96 26.98 -6.76
CA PRO A 568 -9.81 26.18 -6.32
C PRO A 568 -9.57 25.01 -7.27
N LEU A 569 -8.41 24.38 -7.15
CA LEU A 569 -8.20 23.07 -7.79
C LEU A 569 -9.08 22.03 -7.07
N LEU A 570 -9.91 21.34 -7.84
CA LEU A 570 -10.70 20.22 -7.33
C LEU A 570 -9.75 19.04 -7.14
N ALA A 571 -9.80 18.39 -5.97
CA ALA A 571 -9.13 17.11 -5.77
C ALA A 571 -10.12 15.99 -6.07
N PRO A 572 -9.72 14.95 -6.82
CA PRO A 572 -10.52 13.75 -6.97
C PRO A 572 -10.31 12.80 -5.79
N HIS A 573 -11.12 11.75 -5.74
CA HIS A 573 -10.97 10.65 -4.79
C HIS A 573 -9.83 9.69 -5.22
N ALA A 574 -8.63 10.24 -5.39
CA ALA A 574 -7.41 9.51 -5.70
C ALA A 574 -6.64 9.16 -4.44
N ALA A 575 -6.17 7.91 -4.33
CA ALA A 575 -5.41 7.42 -3.19
C ALA A 575 -4.02 8.08 -3.09
N LEU A 576 -3.57 8.35 -1.86
CA LEU A 576 -2.26 8.94 -1.58
C LEU A 576 -1.32 7.89 -0.99
N GLY A 577 -0.37 7.44 -1.80
CA GLY A 577 0.44 6.25 -1.50
C GLY A 577 -0.40 4.97 -1.58
N GLY A 578 0.07 3.92 -0.94
CA GLY A 578 -0.60 2.63 -0.87
C GLY A 578 0.27 1.58 -0.20
N TYR A 579 -0.27 0.38 0.02
CA TYR A 579 0.43 -0.73 0.69
C TYR A 579 0.40 -2.02 -0.13
N ARG A 580 1.37 -2.90 0.11
CA ARG A 580 1.43 -4.25 -0.48
C ARG A 580 2.07 -5.23 0.51
N ARG A 581 1.72 -6.52 0.43
CA ARG A 581 2.29 -7.56 1.31
C ARG A 581 3.83 -7.62 1.25
N GLY A 582 4.39 -7.35 0.08
CA GLY A 582 5.82 -7.29 -0.19
C GLY A 582 6.10 -6.89 -1.65
N LEU A 583 7.34 -6.52 -1.92
CA LEU A 583 7.90 -6.25 -3.25
C LEU A 583 8.76 -7.44 -3.72
N ASP A 584 8.32 -8.66 -3.37
CA ASP A 584 8.96 -9.91 -3.74
C ASP A 584 9.09 -10.05 -5.26
N ALA A 585 10.32 -10.32 -5.73
CA ALA A 585 10.70 -10.35 -7.14
C ALA A 585 10.34 -9.09 -7.96
N PHE A 586 10.07 -7.96 -7.29
CA PHE A 586 9.85 -6.67 -7.96
C PHE A 586 11.13 -6.19 -8.65
N ASP A 587 10.97 -5.61 -9.83
CA ASP A 587 12.05 -5.01 -10.61
C ASP A 587 11.54 -3.71 -11.23
N GLY A 588 11.91 -2.58 -10.64
CA GLY A 588 11.43 -1.26 -11.08
C GLY A 588 11.92 -0.84 -12.46
N ASP A 589 12.89 -1.54 -13.06
CA ASP A 589 13.25 -1.35 -14.47
C ASP A 589 12.16 -1.89 -15.43
N LYS A 590 11.15 -2.61 -14.93
CA LYS A 590 10.05 -3.23 -15.70
C LYS A 590 8.66 -2.64 -15.47
N GLY A 591 8.50 -1.65 -14.59
CA GLY A 591 7.21 -0.98 -14.31
C GLY A 591 6.91 -0.80 -12.82
N SER A 592 5.69 -0.34 -12.53
CA SER A 592 5.23 -0.04 -11.16
C SER A 592 4.77 -1.29 -10.40
N ALA A 593 4.89 -1.27 -9.08
CA ALA A 593 4.24 -2.24 -8.20
C ALA A 593 2.78 -1.84 -7.98
N ILE A 594 1.80 -2.73 -8.21
CA ILE A 594 0.39 -2.45 -7.90
C ILE A 594 0.22 -2.41 -6.37
N LEU A 595 -0.35 -1.32 -5.86
CA LEU A 595 -0.58 -1.04 -4.45
C LEU A 595 -2.07 -0.96 -4.11
N ASN A 596 -2.41 -1.22 -2.85
CA ASN A 596 -3.76 -1.04 -2.32
C ASN A 596 -3.91 0.31 -1.62
N PRO A 597 -5.03 1.02 -1.78
CA PRO A 597 -5.26 2.31 -1.11
C PRO A 597 -5.16 2.23 0.41
N GLY A 598 -4.58 3.29 1.00
CA GLY A 598 -4.55 3.50 2.45
C GLY A 598 -5.74 4.30 2.97
N ILE A 599 -5.55 4.94 4.12
CA ILE A 599 -6.57 5.83 4.71
C ILE A 599 -6.59 7.24 4.09
N LEU A 600 -5.56 7.61 3.32
CA LEU A 600 -5.35 8.95 2.77
C LEU A 600 -5.76 9.06 1.29
N TYR A 601 -6.59 10.06 0.99
CA TYR A 601 -7.05 10.41 -0.35
C TYR A 601 -6.95 11.93 -0.58
N GLN A 602 -6.79 12.34 -1.83
CA GLN A 602 -6.52 13.74 -2.18
C GLN A 602 -7.71 14.68 -1.87
N ASP A 603 -8.95 14.17 -1.89
CA ASP A 603 -10.18 14.89 -1.53
C ASP A 603 -10.54 14.79 -0.03
N GLY A 604 -9.76 14.05 0.76
CA GLY A 604 -9.76 14.19 2.21
C GLY A 604 -10.78 13.37 2.99
N TRP A 605 -11.26 12.26 2.44
CA TRP A 605 -12.09 11.30 3.16
C TRP A 605 -11.73 9.85 2.81
N SER A 606 -12.16 8.91 3.63
CA SER A 606 -12.05 7.47 3.34
C SER A 606 -13.02 6.65 4.20
N LEU A 607 -13.28 5.41 3.79
CA LEU A 607 -13.98 4.40 4.58
C LEU A 607 -12.99 3.31 5.01
N LEU A 608 -12.80 3.13 6.32
CA LEU A 608 -12.22 1.91 6.88
C LEU A 608 -13.36 0.92 7.12
N ASP A 609 -13.54 -0.05 6.24
CA ASP A 609 -14.46 -1.16 6.46
C ASP A 609 -13.84 -2.17 7.45
N ASP A 610 -14.56 -2.46 8.52
CA ASP A 610 -14.17 -3.35 9.62
C ASP A 610 -15.14 -4.55 9.74
N THR A 611 -16.13 -4.64 8.85
CA THR A 611 -17.24 -5.61 8.88
C THR A 611 -16.74 -7.06 8.96
N ALA A 612 -15.67 -7.36 8.22
CA ALA A 612 -15.06 -8.70 8.17
C ALA A 612 -14.18 -9.03 9.39
N SER A 613 -13.75 -8.03 10.18
CA SER A 613 -12.75 -8.22 11.25
C SER A 613 -13.30 -9.01 12.43
N ALA A 614 -12.49 -9.91 12.98
CA ALA A 614 -12.81 -10.71 14.16
C ALA A 614 -12.92 -9.84 15.43
N ALA A 615 -13.70 -10.33 16.40
CA ALA A 615 -13.68 -9.84 17.77
C ALA A 615 -12.30 -10.12 18.38
N TYR A 616 -11.76 -9.17 19.15
CA TYR A 616 -10.49 -9.31 19.84
C TYR A 616 -10.60 -8.84 21.29
N GLU A 617 -10.03 -9.60 22.21
CA GLU A 617 -9.94 -9.24 23.64
C GLU A 617 -8.47 -8.96 24.00
N PRO A 618 -7.99 -7.70 23.93
CA PRO A 618 -6.57 -7.37 24.10
C PRO A 618 -5.97 -7.80 25.44
N ALA A 619 -6.79 -7.96 26.48
CA ALA A 619 -6.35 -8.38 27.80
C ALA A 619 -6.06 -9.90 27.92
N SER A 620 -6.55 -10.71 26.98
CA SER A 620 -6.34 -12.17 26.94
C SER A 620 -5.62 -12.63 25.66
N GLY A 621 -5.46 -11.74 24.67
CA GLY A 621 -4.96 -12.08 23.33
C GLY A 621 -5.97 -12.90 22.51
N LYS A 622 -7.21 -13.09 22.98
CA LYS A 622 -8.17 -14.00 22.34
C LYS A 622 -8.83 -13.34 21.12
N LEU A 623 -8.66 -13.97 19.97
CA LEU A 623 -9.45 -13.72 18.77
C LEU A 623 -10.74 -14.57 18.76
N THR A 624 -11.83 -14.09 18.16
CA THR A 624 -13.08 -14.86 17.95
C THR A 624 -13.85 -14.28 16.74
N PRO A 625 -14.25 -15.09 15.74
CA PRO A 625 -15.08 -14.60 14.64
C PRO A 625 -16.36 -13.92 15.12
N ARG A 626 -16.85 -12.90 14.41
CA ARG A 626 -18.13 -12.26 14.75
C ARG A 626 -19.28 -13.26 14.58
N ALA A 627 -20.38 -13.04 15.30
CA ALA A 627 -21.61 -13.79 15.05
C ALA A 627 -22.21 -13.38 13.69
N ALA A 628 -22.84 -14.32 12.98
CA ALA A 628 -23.57 -13.98 11.77
C ALA A 628 -24.79 -13.10 12.09
N HIS A 629 -24.81 -11.88 11.54
CA HIS A 629 -25.92 -10.94 11.63
C HIS A 629 -26.76 -11.02 10.34
N PRO A 630 -28.07 -11.31 10.42
CA PRO A 630 -28.93 -11.43 9.24
C PRO A 630 -29.27 -10.05 8.65
N GLY A 631 -29.46 -9.98 7.34
CA GLY A 631 -30.01 -8.81 6.66
C GLY A 631 -29.00 -7.71 6.35
N GLY A 632 -27.76 -8.08 6.00
CA GLY A 632 -26.77 -7.14 5.44
C GLY A 632 -26.04 -6.27 6.47
N TYR A 633 -25.42 -6.90 7.48
CA TYR A 633 -24.63 -6.20 8.50
C TYR A 633 -23.40 -5.48 7.91
N GLN A 634 -23.11 -4.30 8.44
CA GLN A 634 -21.97 -3.44 8.07
C GLN A 634 -21.42 -2.78 9.34
N ASP A 635 -20.09 -2.66 9.44
CA ASP A 635 -19.41 -1.92 10.50
C ASP A 635 -18.15 -1.26 9.93
N GLY A 636 -18.14 0.06 9.84
CA GLY A 636 -17.03 0.80 9.26
C GLY A 636 -16.86 2.19 9.85
N TYR A 637 -15.76 2.85 9.51
CA TYR A 637 -15.40 4.15 10.06
C TYR A 637 -15.15 5.13 8.91
N VAL A 638 -15.97 6.17 8.85
CA VAL A 638 -15.85 7.23 7.86
C VAL A 638 -14.92 8.30 8.43
N PHE A 639 -13.75 8.41 7.82
CA PHE A 639 -12.79 9.48 8.03
C PHE A 639 -13.15 10.64 7.11
N GLY A 640 -13.19 11.87 7.64
CA GLY A 640 -13.48 13.08 6.87
C GLY A 640 -12.66 14.25 7.42
N TYR A 641 -11.45 14.39 6.91
CA TYR A 641 -10.38 15.25 7.42
C TYR A 641 -9.99 16.39 6.45
N GLY A 642 -10.46 16.34 5.20
CA GLY A 642 -10.07 17.30 4.17
C GLY A 642 -8.57 17.19 3.91
N GLN A 643 -7.87 18.33 3.95
CA GLN A 643 -6.41 18.35 3.76
C GLN A 643 -5.59 18.24 5.06
N ASP A 644 -6.23 17.91 6.20
CA ASP A 644 -5.53 17.63 7.46
C ASP A 644 -5.14 16.14 7.54
N TYR A 645 -4.19 15.73 6.70
CA TYR A 645 -3.67 14.36 6.69
C TYR A 645 -3.03 13.93 8.03
N PRO A 646 -2.30 14.80 8.78
CA PRO A 646 -1.84 14.48 10.13
C PRO A 646 -3.00 14.14 11.10
N ARG A 647 -4.14 14.84 11.01
CA ARG A 647 -5.33 14.53 11.80
C ARG A 647 -5.90 13.15 11.48
N ALA A 648 -5.94 12.77 10.20
CA ALA A 648 -6.38 11.44 9.77
C ALA A 648 -5.53 10.31 10.36
N LEU A 649 -4.20 10.47 10.31
CA LEU A 649 -3.23 9.53 10.87
C LEU A 649 -3.34 9.42 12.39
N GLY A 650 -3.56 10.55 13.08
CA GLY A 650 -3.82 10.56 14.53
C GLY A 650 -5.11 9.86 14.92
N ASP A 651 -6.19 10.03 14.16
CA ASP A 651 -7.44 9.29 14.37
C ASP A 651 -7.30 7.79 14.06
N LEU A 652 -6.53 7.41 13.02
CA LEU A 652 -6.23 6.01 12.70
C LEU A 652 -5.42 5.35 13.83
N ALA A 653 -4.39 6.04 14.36
CA ALA A 653 -3.57 5.57 15.46
C ALA A 653 -4.38 5.46 16.78
N ALA A 654 -5.32 6.37 17.03
CA ALA A 654 -6.23 6.29 18.17
C ALA A 654 -7.24 5.12 18.02
N LEU A 655 -7.78 4.91 16.81
CA LEU A 655 -8.75 3.83 16.54
C LEU A 655 -8.13 2.44 16.57
N THR A 656 -6.98 2.27 15.91
CA THR A 656 -6.41 0.94 15.59
C THR A 656 -5.15 0.59 16.39
N GLY A 657 -4.68 1.51 17.23
CA GLY A 657 -3.38 1.45 17.90
C GLY A 657 -2.29 2.14 17.06
N PRO A 658 -1.31 2.83 17.68
CA PRO A 658 -0.26 3.52 16.96
C PRO A 658 0.79 2.54 16.39
N SER A 659 1.66 3.05 15.50
CA SER A 659 2.91 2.36 15.16
C SER A 659 3.71 2.10 16.44
N LYS A 660 4.15 0.86 16.67
CA LYS A 660 4.92 0.50 17.87
C LYS A 660 6.29 1.20 17.87
N LEU A 661 6.65 1.80 19.00
CA LEU A 661 8.01 2.22 19.27
C LEU A 661 8.86 0.99 19.58
N LEU A 662 9.87 0.72 18.77
CA LEU A 662 10.78 -0.41 18.93
C LEU A 662 11.83 -0.12 20.03
N PRO A 663 12.69 -1.10 20.39
CA PRO A 663 13.91 -0.80 21.15
C PRO A 663 14.83 0.18 20.42
N ARG A 664 15.61 1.00 21.15
CA ARG A 664 16.45 2.05 20.54
C ARG A 664 17.47 1.49 19.53
N TRP A 665 18.11 0.36 19.85
CA TRP A 665 19.06 -0.33 18.97
C TRP A 665 18.44 -0.79 17.63
N ALA A 666 17.12 -0.96 17.54
CA ALA A 666 16.47 -1.36 16.29
C ALA A 666 16.57 -0.26 15.22
N TYR A 667 16.88 0.98 15.60
CA TYR A 667 17.10 2.10 14.69
C TYR A 667 18.58 2.30 14.31
N GLY A 668 19.52 1.53 14.87
CA GLY A 668 20.94 1.54 14.48
C GLY A 668 21.21 0.85 13.15
N VAL A 669 22.40 0.25 12.98
CA VAL A 669 22.81 -0.46 11.75
C VAL A 669 22.62 -1.98 11.89
N TRP A 670 21.91 -2.57 10.93
CA TRP A 670 21.70 -4.02 10.85
C TRP A 670 22.52 -4.62 9.70
N PHE A 671 23.10 -5.80 9.93
CA PHE A 671 23.70 -6.62 8.87
C PHE A 671 23.07 -8.01 8.82
N SER A 672 22.70 -8.42 7.62
CA SER A 672 22.21 -9.75 7.23
C SER A 672 22.81 -10.13 5.88
N GLU A 673 22.90 -11.42 5.58
CA GLU A 673 23.35 -11.94 4.29
C GLU A 673 22.92 -13.41 4.19
N TYR A 674 22.18 -13.79 3.15
CA TYR A 674 21.89 -15.20 2.92
C TYR A 674 23.15 -15.86 2.35
N LEU A 675 23.94 -16.43 3.26
CA LEU A 675 25.24 -17.05 3.01
C LEU A 675 25.61 -17.98 4.19
N ASP A 676 26.20 -19.14 3.89
CA ASP A 676 26.60 -20.14 4.90
C ASP A 676 27.79 -19.67 5.78
N ARG A 677 27.49 -18.88 6.82
CA ARG A 677 28.46 -18.34 7.79
C ARG A 677 28.42 -19.09 9.12
N THR A 678 29.60 -19.38 9.67
CA THR A 678 29.78 -20.08 10.96
C THR A 678 30.00 -19.10 12.12
N ALA A 679 29.94 -19.60 13.36
CA ALA A 679 30.31 -18.82 14.55
C ALA A 679 31.71 -18.21 14.42
N ALA A 680 32.68 -18.95 13.84
CA ALA A 680 34.05 -18.46 13.64
C ALA A 680 34.11 -17.32 12.62
N ASP A 681 33.33 -17.37 11.54
CA ASP A 681 33.28 -16.27 10.55
C ASP A 681 32.77 -14.98 11.20
N PHE A 682 31.74 -15.06 12.04
CA PHE A 682 31.24 -13.90 12.79
C PHE A 682 32.25 -13.39 13.84
N GLN A 683 32.88 -14.29 14.58
CA GLN A 683 33.73 -13.98 15.74
C GLN A 683 35.16 -13.57 15.38
N GLU A 684 35.79 -14.25 14.43
CA GLU A 684 37.20 -14.08 14.09
C GLU A 684 37.42 -13.19 12.86
N HIS A 685 36.40 -12.98 12.03
CA HIS A 685 36.54 -12.26 10.75
C HIS A 685 35.59 -11.07 10.63
N LEU A 686 34.27 -11.28 10.64
CA LEU A 686 33.28 -10.24 10.33
C LEU A 686 33.27 -9.10 11.35
N LEU A 687 33.00 -9.39 12.64
CA LEU A 687 32.95 -8.31 13.63
C LEU A 687 34.31 -7.64 13.85
N PRO A 688 35.46 -8.36 13.93
CA PRO A 688 36.77 -7.73 13.93
C PRO A 688 36.99 -6.80 12.73
N LYS A 689 36.39 -7.09 11.56
CA LYS A 689 36.46 -6.22 10.39
C LYS A 689 35.59 -4.97 10.51
N PHE A 690 34.35 -5.07 11.00
CA PHE A 690 33.52 -3.90 11.38
C PHE A 690 34.28 -2.95 12.32
N ARG A 691 34.89 -3.51 13.38
CA ARG A 691 35.64 -2.72 14.38
C ARG A 691 36.99 -2.21 13.84
N GLN A 692 37.66 -2.92 12.93
CA GLN A 692 38.86 -2.43 12.23
C GLN A 692 38.56 -1.25 11.31
N GLU A 693 37.47 -1.33 10.54
CA GLU A 693 37.12 -0.32 9.55
C GLU A 693 36.39 0.88 10.14
N GLY A 694 35.99 0.84 11.42
CA GLY A 694 35.21 1.91 12.03
C GLY A 694 33.83 2.00 11.40
N VAL A 695 33.11 0.87 11.37
CA VAL A 695 31.73 0.76 10.91
C VAL A 695 30.87 0.27 12.09
N PRO A 696 29.74 0.94 12.40
CA PRO A 696 28.82 0.50 13.45
C PRO A 696 28.12 -0.80 13.07
N LEU A 697 27.66 -1.52 14.10
CA LEU A 697 26.78 -2.67 13.96
C LEU A 697 26.07 -2.92 15.29
N ASP A 698 24.73 -2.96 15.24
CA ASP A 698 23.84 -3.14 16.38
C ASP A 698 23.10 -4.47 16.33
N VAL A 699 22.70 -4.89 15.12
CA VAL A 699 21.93 -6.12 14.92
C VAL A 699 22.64 -7.03 13.93
N LEU A 700 22.97 -8.23 14.41
CA LEU A 700 23.49 -9.32 13.60
C LEU A 700 22.35 -10.31 13.33
N VAL A 701 21.92 -10.37 12.07
CA VAL A 701 20.95 -11.35 11.59
C VAL A 701 21.70 -12.60 11.14
N ILE A 702 21.29 -13.78 11.62
CA ILE A 702 21.83 -15.05 11.15
C ILE A 702 20.78 -15.72 10.26
N ASP A 703 21.16 -15.87 8.99
CA ASP A 703 20.31 -16.43 7.94
C ASP A 703 20.18 -17.96 8.01
N THR A 704 19.31 -18.54 7.18
CA THR A 704 18.67 -19.83 7.42
C THR A 704 19.63 -21.03 7.52
N ASP A 705 20.85 -20.91 7.00
CA ASP A 705 21.92 -21.91 7.03
C ASP A 705 22.40 -22.36 8.42
N PHE A 706 22.05 -21.66 9.51
CA PHE A 706 22.43 -22.10 10.86
C PHE A 706 21.84 -23.46 11.27
N LYS A 707 20.80 -23.94 10.57
CA LYS A 707 19.97 -25.08 10.98
C LYS A 707 20.63 -26.43 10.78
N ALA A 708 20.44 -27.32 11.75
CA ALA A 708 20.81 -28.73 11.69
C ALA A 708 19.82 -29.54 10.84
N GLY A 709 20.32 -30.58 10.18
CA GLY A 709 19.52 -31.54 9.40
C GLY A 709 19.02 -31.02 8.05
N ASN A 710 18.38 -29.84 8.03
CA ASN A 710 17.92 -29.16 6.82
C ASN A 710 17.95 -27.63 7.02
N ALA A 711 18.45 -26.91 6.01
CA ALA A 711 18.64 -25.45 6.05
C ALA A 711 17.34 -24.62 5.99
N TRP A 712 16.17 -25.24 6.08
CA TRP A 712 14.86 -24.59 6.00
C TRP A 712 13.96 -25.02 7.16
N SER A 713 13.48 -26.26 7.13
CA SER A 713 12.51 -26.83 8.08
C SER A 713 13.17 -27.54 9.29
N GLY A 714 14.40 -27.15 9.66
CA GLY A 714 15.15 -27.68 10.80
C GLY A 714 15.11 -26.73 12.00
N TRP A 715 14.97 -27.28 13.22
CA TRP A 715 14.67 -26.49 14.42
C TRP A 715 15.77 -26.49 15.50
N GLU A 716 16.91 -27.11 15.22
CA GLU A 716 18.11 -27.08 16.07
C GLU A 716 19.25 -26.33 15.36
N ILE A 717 20.15 -25.70 16.12
CA ILE A 717 21.36 -25.04 15.58
C ILE A 717 22.42 -26.12 15.27
N ASP A 718 23.03 -26.06 14.08
CA ASP A 718 24.09 -26.99 13.68
C ASP A 718 25.37 -26.77 14.49
N THR A 719 25.62 -27.65 15.46
CA THR A 719 26.81 -27.64 16.32
C THR A 719 28.13 -27.87 15.59
N ARG A 720 28.11 -28.16 14.28
CA ARG A 720 29.31 -28.13 13.42
C ARG A 720 29.67 -26.70 12.97
N LYS A 721 28.67 -25.82 12.86
CA LYS A 721 28.82 -24.39 12.48
C LYS A 721 28.87 -23.48 13.72
N PHE A 722 28.15 -23.85 14.78
CA PHE A 722 28.11 -23.14 16.07
C PHE A 722 28.39 -24.13 17.21
N PRO A 723 29.68 -24.46 17.49
CA PRO A 723 30.03 -25.50 18.47
C PRO A 723 29.60 -25.21 19.91
N ASP A 724 29.37 -23.93 20.24
CA ASP A 724 28.81 -23.45 21.50
C ASP A 724 27.79 -22.32 21.18
N PRO A 725 26.50 -22.64 20.96
CA PRO A 725 25.50 -21.64 20.63
C PRO A 725 25.21 -20.66 21.77
N GLU A 726 25.27 -21.11 23.03
CA GLU A 726 25.08 -20.26 24.20
C GLU A 726 26.24 -19.26 24.33
N GLY A 727 27.48 -19.75 24.22
CA GLY A 727 28.68 -18.92 24.15
C GLY A 727 28.71 -17.96 22.95
N PHE A 728 28.09 -18.31 21.82
CA PHE A 728 27.94 -17.42 20.67
C PHE A 728 26.99 -16.24 20.95
N PHE A 729 25.79 -16.50 21.50
CA PHE A 729 24.84 -15.42 21.82
C PHE A 729 25.31 -14.56 23.01
N ASP A 730 26.01 -15.14 23.99
CA ASP A 730 26.64 -14.39 25.08
C ASP A 730 27.83 -13.56 24.59
N TRP A 731 28.62 -14.06 23.64
CA TRP A 731 29.63 -13.26 22.95
C TRP A 731 29.00 -12.07 22.22
N ALA A 732 27.96 -12.28 21.41
CA ALA A 732 27.31 -11.23 20.64
C ALA A 732 26.80 -10.09 21.55
N ARG A 733 26.14 -10.46 22.65
CA ARG A 733 25.66 -9.52 23.67
C ARG A 733 26.80 -8.77 24.36
N ALA A 734 27.92 -9.44 24.62
CA ALA A 734 29.14 -8.81 25.15
C ALA A 734 29.84 -7.86 24.16
N GLN A 735 29.51 -7.93 22.87
CA GLN A 735 29.97 -7.01 21.82
C GLN A 735 28.98 -5.85 21.51
N GLY A 736 27.90 -5.75 22.30
CA GLY A 736 26.84 -4.76 22.12
C GLY A 736 25.84 -5.09 21.01
N LEU A 737 25.81 -6.34 20.55
CA LEU A 737 24.94 -6.78 19.46
C LEU A 737 23.66 -7.44 19.99
N HIS A 738 22.56 -7.19 19.30
CA HIS A 738 21.35 -8.01 19.34
C HIS A 738 21.31 -9.00 18.17
N THR A 739 20.63 -10.13 18.39
CA THR A 739 20.62 -11.24 17.43
C THR A 739 19.22 -11.77 17.13
N THR A 740 19.01 -12.14 15.86
CA THR A 740 17.81 -12.80 15.37
C THR A 740 18.16 -13.94 14.42
N LEU A 741 17.29 -14.94 14.38
CA LEU A 741 17.39 -16.11 13.51
C LEU A 741 16.29 -16.04 12.43
N ASN A 742 16.64 -16.31 11.18
CA ASN A 742 15.68 -16.58 10.10
C ASN A 742 14.91 -17.89 10.40
N ILE A 743 13.58 -17.87 10.34
CA ILE A 743 12.70 -18.99 10.67
C ILE A 743 11.67 -19.25 9.55
N HIS A 744 11.51 -20.54 9.24
CA HIS A 744 10.59 -21.09 8.25
C HIS A 744 9.53 -21.95 8.94
N PRO A 745 8.21 -21.71 8.73
CA PRO A 745 7.17 -22.34 9.54
C PRO A 745 6.77 -23.75 9.04
N SER A 746 7.75 -24.65 8.95
CA SER A 746 7.58 -26.06 8.60
C SER A 746 8.58 -26.92 9.38
N ILE A 747 8.26 -28.20 9.62
CA ILE A 747 9.14 -29.14 10.34
C ILE A 747 9.22 -30.49 9.62
N LEU A 748 10.42 -31.07 9.54
CA LEU A 748 10.60 -32.40 8.94
C LEU A 748 10.20 -33.52 9.91
N PRO A 749 9.63 -34.66 9.45
CA PRO A 749 9.40 -35.82 10.30
C PRO A 749 10.67 -36.46 10.86
N THR A 750 11.84 -36.09 10.30
CA THR A 750 13.18 -36.49 10.76
C THR A 750 13.82 -35.50 11.72
N ASP A 751 13.20 -34.35 12.01
CA ASP A 751 13.71 -33.39 12.99
C ASP A 751 13.56 -33.96 14.42
N PRO A 752 14.58 -33.87 15.30
CA PRO A 752 14.51 -34.43 16.66
C PRO A 752 13.33 -33.91 17.50
N GLN A 753 12.86 -32.68 17.24
CA GLN A 753 11.77 -32.06 17.99
C GLN A 753 10.39 -32.42 17.44
N PHE A 754 10.27 -33.01 16.24
CA PHE A 754 9.00 -33.33 15.59
C PHE A 754 8.06 -34.15 16.47
N ALA A 755 8.59 -35.17 17.16
CA ALA A 755 7.78 -36.01 18.05
C ALA A 755 7.15 -35.22 19.22
N ALA A 756 7.85 -34.20 19.73
CA ALA A 756 7.35 -33.33 20.80
C ALA A 756 6.35 -32.29 20.27
N ALA A 757 6.61 -31.71 19.09
CA ALA A 757 5.68 -30.80 18.42
C ALA A 757 4.36 -31.51 18.06
N GLN A 758 4.42 -32.66 17.40
CA GLN A 758 3.23 -33.44 17.01
C GLN A 758 2.45 -33.96 18.23
N ALA A 759 3.13 -34.30 19.34
CA ALA A 759 2.45 -34.63 20.60
C ALA A 759 1.76 -33.41 21.23
N THR A 760 2.41 -32.23 21.22
CA THR A 760 1.84 -30.97 21.73
C THR A 760 0.63 -30.53 20.92
N ALA A 761 0.73 -30.63 19.59
CA ALA A 761 -0.35 -30.43 18.62
C ALA A 761 -1.42 -31.54 18.65
N LYS A 762 -1.33 -32.54 19.53
CA LYS A 762 -2.28 -33.67 19.65
C LYS A 762 -2.50 -34.45 18.35
N GLY A 763 -1.48 -34.53 17.50
CA GLY A 763 -1.54 -35.21 16.20
C GLY A 763 -2.13 -34.38 15.06
N LYS A 764 -2.37 -33.08 15.24
CA LYS A 764 -3.10 -32.21 14.29
C LYS A 764 -2.24 -31.52 13.24
N LEU A 765 -0.90 -31.65 13.27
CA LEU A 765 -0.04 -31.02 12.25
C LEU A 765 -0.30 -31.64 10.87
N THR A 766 -0.45 -30.80 9.85
CA THR A 766 -0.76 -31.23 8.47
C THR A 766 0.48 -31.79 7.78
N HIS A 767 0.43 -33.06 7.37
CA HIS A 767 1.49 -33.77 6.64
C HIS A 767 1.42 -33.47 5.13
N HIS A 768 2.53 -33.03 4.55
CA HIS A 768 2.67 -32.82 3.11
C HIS A 768 3.68 -33.81 2.54
N THR A 769 3.35 -34.45 1.41
CA THR A 769 4.16 -35.48 0.74
C THR A 769 4.41 -35.17 -0.74
N GLY A 770 4.31 -33.90 -1.14
CA GLY A 770 4.44 -33.44 -2.54
C GLY A 770 5.81 -32.86 -2.89
N GLY A 771 6.78 -32.94 -1.97
CA GLY A 771 7.92 -32.03 -1.93
C GLY A 771 7.57 -30.77 -1.12
N CYS A 772 8.52 -30.29 -0.33
CA CYS A 772 8.41 -29.10 0.49
C CYS A 772 9.55 -28.12 0.19
N SER A 773 9.39 -26.88 0.65
CA SER A 773 10.43 -25.86 0.71
C SER A 773 11.72 -26.41 1.34
N GLY A 774 12.89 -25.86 0.96
CA GLY A 774 14.19 -26.42 1.38
C GLY A 774 14.52 -27.80 0.82
N GLY A 775 13.78 -28.29 -0.20
CA GLY A 775 14.09 -29.50 -0.96
C GLY A 775 13.76 -30.83 -0.27
N ALA A 776 13.02 -30.82 0.84
CA ALA A 776 12.59 -32.04 1.52
C ALA A 776 11.47 -32.76 0.76
N SER A 777 11.41 -34.10 0.82
CA SER A 777 10.34 -34.89 0.18
C SER A 777 9.00 -34.82 0.93
N GLU A 778 9.06 -34.60 2.24
CA GLU A 778 7.89 -34.50 3.13
C GLU A 778 8.17 -33.58 4.31
N CYS A 779 7.13 -32.91 4.80
CA CYS A 779 7.20 -31.99 5.94
C CYS A 779 5.83 -31.88 6.63
N TYR A 780 5.80 -31.21 7.79
CA TYR A 780 4.61 -30.91 8.58
C TYR A 780 4.46 -29.41 8.79
N THR A 781 3.22 -28.96 8.90
CA THR A 781 2.81 -27.53 8.98
C THR A 781 1.73 -27.31 10.03
N PHE A 782 1.48 -26.05 10.35
CA PHE A 782 0.73 -25.58 11.52
C PHE A 782 -0.48 -24.73 11.12
N ASP A 783 -1.65 -24.97 11.73
CA ASP A 783 -2.72 -23.97 11.82
C ASP A 783 -2.45 -23.09 13.05
N PHE A 784 -1.91 -21.89 12.87
CA PHE A 784 -1.67 -20.90 13.92
C PHE A 784 -2.96 -20.42 14.61
N GLY A 785 -4.14 -20.69 14.02
CA GLY A 785 -5.44 -20.51 14.66
C GLY A 785 -5.80 -21.59 15.68
N ASP A 786 -5.11 -22.73 15.67
CA ASP A 786 -5.29 -23.78 16.66
C ASP A 786 -4.30 -23.60 17.83
N PRO A 787 -4.77 -23.41 19.08
CA PRO A 787 -3.92 -23.08 20.22
C PRO A 787 -2.98 -24.23 20.65
N ASP A 788 -3.24 -25.48 20.26
CA ASP A 788 -2.31 -26.58 20.51
C ASP A 788 -1.18 -26.60 19.47
N GLN A 789 -1.49 -26.26 18.21
CA GLN A 789 -0.51 -26.19 17.12
C GLN A 789 0.37 -24.94 17.24
N LEU A 790 -0.22 -23.78 17.55
CA LEU A 790 0.49 -22.55 17.86
C LEU A 790 1.47 -22.74 19.03
N LYS A 791 1.03 -23.47 20.08
CA LYS A 791 1.91 -23.84 21.19
C LYS A 791 3.03 -24.81 20.76
N ALA A 792 2.74 -25.77 19.87
CA ALA A 792 3.76 -26.66 19.33
C ALA A 792 4.82 -25.87 18.54
N PHE A 793 4.40 -24.90 17.74
CA PHE A 793 5.26 -24.02 16.96
C PHE A 793 6.20 -23.18 17.84
N PHE A 794 5.68 -22.46 18.85
CA PHE A 794 6.55 -21.72 19.77
C PHE A 794 7.40 -22.63 20.66
N GLY A 795 6.97 -23.86 20.95
CA GLY A 795 7.80 -24.86 21.63
C GLY A 795 9.10 -25.21 20.89
N LEU A 796 9.12 -25.14 19.56
CA LEU A 796 10.33 -25.35 18.74
C LEU A 796 11.35 -24.20 18.87
N HIS A 797 10.90 -23.01 19.28
CA HIS A 797 11.75 -21.84 19.50
C HIS A 797 12.40 -21.84 20.89
N ASP A 798 11.83 -22.57 21.86
CA ASP A 798 12.23 -22.46 23.28
C ASP A 798 13.70 -22.83 23.51
N THR A 799 14.27 -23.79 22.77
CA THR A 799 15.69 -24.17 22.88
C THR A 799 16.61 -23.02 22.44
N MET A 800 16.35 -22.44 21.27
CA MET A 800 17.15 -21.34 20.71
C MET A 800 16.96 -20.03 21.52
N LYS A 801 15.75 -19.80 22.06
CA LYS A 801 15.48 -18.72 23.03
C LYS A 801 16.25 -18.88 24.34
N GLN A 802 16.39 -20.11 24.84
CA GLN A 802 17.18 -20.42 26.03
C GLN A 802 18.69 -20.23 25.77
N GLN A 803 19.17 -20.63 24.59
CA GLN A 803 20.57 -20.42 24.16
C GLN A 803 20.91 -18.93 24.01
N GLY A 804 19.94 -18.06 23.73
CA GLY A 804 20.11 -16.61 23.89
C GLY A 804 19.70 -15.74 22.71
N THR A 805 18.99 -16.27 21.72
CA THR A 805 18.36 -15.46 20.65
C THR A 805 17.42 -14.41 21.24
N ASP A 806 17.45 -13.17 20.72
CA ASP A 806 16.67 -12.06 21.29
C ASP A 806 15.30 -11.87 20.63
N PHE A 807 15.24 -11.95 19.30
CA PHE A 807 14.01 -11.89 18.51
C PHE A 807 14.08 -12.79 17.26
N TRP A 808 13.04 -12.76 16.42
CA TRP A 808 12.87 -13.70 15.32
C TRP A 808 12.54 -13.00 14.01
N TRP A 809 13.12 -13.50 12.93
CA TRP A 809 12.76 -13.18 11.56
C TRP A 809 11.90 -14.32 11.00
N LEU A 810 10.58 -14.11 10.94
CA LEU A 810 9.67 -15.03 10.26
C LEU A 810 9.66 -14.62 8.78
N ASP A 811 10.52 -15.25 7.98
CA ASP A 811 10.80 -14.79 6.62
C ASP A 811 9.68 -15.18 5.65
N TRP A 812 9.75 -16.41 5.15
CA TRP A 812 8.86 -17.01 4.14
C TRP A 812 7.47 -17.32 4.72
N CYS A 813 6.84 -16.34 5.38
CA CYS A 813 5.53 -16.58 5.93
C CYS A 813 4.59 -16.93 4.76
N CYS A 814 3.96 -18.09 4.71
CA CYS A 814 3.88 -19.07 5.80
C CYS A 814 4.13 -20.53 5.37
N ASP A 815 5.02 -20.82 4.42
CA ASP A 815 5.13 -22.14 3.77
C ASP A 815 3.72 -22.65 3.35
N ALA A 816 3.26 -23.79 3.87
CA ALA A 816 1.87 -24.25 3.81
C ALA A 816 1.20 -24.29 5.22
N SER A 817 1.78 -23.59 6.19
CA SER A 817 1.14 -23.21 7.45
C SER A 817 0.27 -21.96 7.24
N GLU A 818 -0.78 -21.79 8.05
CA GLU A 818 -1.74 -20.68 7.92
C GLU A 818 -2.27 -20.27 9.31
N ALA A 819 -2.95 -19.12 9.44
CA ALA A 819 -3.81 -18.86 10.60
C ALA A 819 -5.26 -18.92 10.14
N ASN A 820 -5.91 -20.07 10.31
CA ASN A 820 -7.24 -20.28 9.75
C ASN A 820 -8.32 -19.85 10.76
N ILE A 821 -8.36 -18.54 11.00
CA ILE A 821 -9.35 -17.82 11.81
C ILE A 821 -10.05 -16.77 10.94
N GLU A 822 -11.37 -16.88 10.82
CA GLU A 822 -12.19 -15.89 10.13
C GLU A 822 -12.08 -14.50 10.79
N GLY A 823 -11.72 -13.49 10.00
CA GLY A 823 -11.61 -12.09 10.43
C GLY A 823 -10.24 -11.63 10.95
N ALA A 824 -9.17 -12.39 10.72
CA ALA A 824 -7.80 -11.87 10.78
C ALA A 824 -6.96 -12.41 9.61
N THR A 825 -5.82 -11.78 9.36
CA THR A 825 -4.86 -12.25 8.34
C THR A 825 -3.85 -13.21 8.98
N GLY A 826 -3.23 -14.06 8.15
CA GLY A 826 -2.20 -15.00 8.61
C GLY A 826 -1.00 -14.28 9.24
N ASP A 827 -0.46 -13.29 8.52
CA ASP A 827 0.71 -12.52 8.94
C ASP A 827 0.40 -11.73 10.23
N ALA A 828 -0.68 -10.92 10.26
CA ALA A 828 -0.97 -10.08 11.41
C ALA A 828 -1.28 -10.87 12.69
N TRP A 829 -1.88 -12.06 12.58
CA TRP A 829 -2.06 -12.94 13.73
C TRP A 829 -0.74 -13.53 14.22
N ILE A 830 0.09 -14.12 13.36
CA ILE A 830 1.37 -14.71 13.81
C ILE A 830 2.36 -13.62 14.27
N ASN A 831 2.30 -12.41 13.69
CA ASN A 831 3.06 -11.25 14.10
C ASN A 831 2.68 -10.76 15.51
N GLN A 832 1.39 -10.81 15.89
CA GLN A 832 0.97 -10.59 17.29
C GLN A 832 1.57 -11.64 18.23
N GLN A 833 1.56 -12.92 17.84
CA GLN A 833 2.11 -13.98 18.70
C GLN A 833 3.64 -13.91 18.85
N TYR A 834 4.38 -13.57 17.77
CA TYR A 834 5.81 -13.29 17.86
C TYR A 834 6.12 -12.04 18.68
N THR A 835 5.29 -11.00 18.59
CA THR A 835 5.39 -9.80 19.42
C THR A 835 5.32 -10.17 20.90
N ASP A 836 4.32 -10.96 21.30
CA ASP A 836 4.14 -11.36 22.71
C ASP A 836 5.23 -12.34 23.17
N TYR A 837 5.64 -13.29 22.32
CA TYR A 837 6.71 -14.24 22.62
C TYR A 837 8.10 -13.58 22.75
N THR A 838 8.39 -12.53 21.99
CA THR A 838 9.65 -11.75 22.11
C THR A 838 9.60 -10.73 23.23
N ASN A 839 8.42 -10.24 23.63
CA ASN A 839 8.29 -9.23 24.69
C ASN A 839 8.87 -9.71 26.04
N SER A 840 8.84 -11.02 26.30
CA SER A 840 9.45 -11.61 27.50
C SER A 840 11.00 -11.62 27.50
N ARG A 841 11.63 -11.23 26.39
CA ARG A 841 13.09 -11.28 26.19
C ARG A 841 13.70 -9.88 26.02
N ILE A 842 13.08 -9.01 25.22
CA ILE A 842 13.58 -7.66 24.91
C ILE A 842 12.73 -6.50 25.46
N GLY A 843 11.67 -6.78 26.24
CA GLY A 843 10.84 -5.77 26.92
C GLY A 843 9.84 -5.03 26.01
N ARG A 844 10.27 -4.67 24.79
CA ARG A 844 9.43 -4.25 23.65
C ARG A 844 9.57 -5.27 22.52
N GLY A 845 8.81 -6.35 22.61
CA GLY A 845 8.77 -7.39 21.57
C GLY A 845 8.22 -6.86 20.25
N PHE A 846 8.61 -7.48 19.15
CA PHE A 846 8.06 -7.23 17.82
C PHE A 846 8.27 -8.47 16.94
N ALA A 847 7.50 -8.56 15.85
CA ALA A 847 7.75 -9.52 14.78
C ALA A 847 8.54 -8.84 13.65
N PHE A 848 9.60 -9.48 13.18
CA PHE A 848 10.28 -9.10 11.94
C PHE A 848 9.80 -10.09 10.86
N SER A 849 8.91 -9.65 9.97
CA SER A 849 8.22 -10.53 9.01
C SER A 849 7.67 -9.74 7.80
N ARG A 850 6.92 -10.39 6.92
CA ARG A 850 6.00 -9.74 5.98
C ARG A 850 4.71 -9.32 6.72
N ALA A 851 3.89 -8.46 6.10
CA ALA A 851 2.74 -7.83 6.76
C ALA A 851 1.51 -7.76 5.84
N PHE A 852 0.38 -7.32 6.39
CA PHE A 852 -0.83 -6.92 5.65
C PHE A 852 -1.57 -8.04 4.90
N GLY A 853 -1.23 -9.32 5.11
CA GLY A 853 -1.93 -10.41 4.45
C GLY A 853 -1.53 -11.81 4.91
N SER A 854 -1.32 -12.68 3.92
CA SER A 854 -0.85 -14.05 4.08
C SER A 854 -0.45 -14.55 2.69
N LEU A 855 0.55 -15.43 2.62
CA LEU A 855 0.93 -16.12 1.40
C LEU A 855 -0.24 -16.89 0.77
N GLN A 856 -1.10 -17.47 1.60
CA GLN A 856 -2.28 -18.24 1.19
C GLN A 856 -3.45 -17.34 0.72
N ALA A 857 -3.29 -16.02 0.73
CA ALA A 857 -4.27 -15.06 0.23
C ALA A 857 -3.98 -14.52 -1.18
N GLY A 858 -2.91 -15.00 -1.84
CA GLY A 858 -2.57 -14.60 -3.23
C GLY A 858 -1.08 -14.60 -3.59
N GLY A 859 -0.23 -15.38 -2.91
CA GLY A 859 1.20 -15.46 -3.21
C GLY A 859 2.08 -14.44 -2.46
N TYR A 860 3.35 -14.38 -2.84
CA TYR A 860 4.36 -13.48 -2.27
C TYR A 860 4.02 -12.02 -2.56
N SER A 861 4.15 -11.65 -3.83
CA SER A 861 3.91 -10.34 -4.39
C SER A 861 2.40 -10.03 -4.54
N ASN A 862 1.54 -10.55 -3.67
CA ASN A 862 0.08 -10.41 -3.79
C ASN A 862 -0.31 -8.91 -3.93
N PRO A 863 -0.92 -8.49 -5.05
CA PRO A 863 -1.36 -7.12 -5.24
C PRO A 863 -2.73 -6.86 -4.59
N THR A 864 -3.47 -7.88 -4.17
CA THR A 864 -4.88 -7.78 -3.78
C THR A 864 -5.05 -7.48 -2.29
N ALA A 865 -5.90 -6.49 -1.96
CA ALA A 865 -6.28 -6.22 -0.58
C ALA A 865 -7.00 -7.42 0.07
N VAL A 866 -6.59 -7.74 1.29
CA VAL A 866 -7.35 -8.63 2.18
C VAL A 866 -8.57 -7.89 2.76
N PRO A 867 -9.74 -8.53 2.94
CA PRO A 867 -10.97 -7.85 3.39
C PRO A 867 -10.92 -7.18 4.77
N THR A 868 -9.90 -7.47 5.58
CA THR A 868 -9.64 -6.85 6.89
C THR A 868 -8.66 -5.68 6.83
N GLY A 869 -8.06 -5.40 5.67
CA GLY A 869 -7.07 -4.35 5.49
C GLY A 869 -5.75 -4.53 6.28
N PRO A 870 -4.86 -3.52 6.24
CA PRO A 870 -3.51 -3.57 6.83
C PRO A 870 -3.45 -3.19 8.32
N TRP A 871 -4.61 -2.92 8.96
CA TRP A 871 -4.63 -1.99 10.09
C TRP A 871 -3.99 -2.49 11.38
N ALA A 872 -3.96 -3.81 11.59
CA ALA A 872 -3.46 -4.46 12.80
C ALA A 872 -1.92 -4.47 12.93
N ASP A 873 -1.18 -4.69 11.83
CA ASP A 873 0.26 -4.98 11.83
C ASP A 873 1.11 -3.88 12.48
N LYS A 874 0.69 -2.61 12.42
CA LYS A 874 1.50 -1.51 12.98
C LYS A 874 1.72 -1.57 14.49
N ARG A 875 0.93 -2.37 15.21
CA ARG A 875 1.10 -2.62 16.65
C ARG A 875 2.16 -3.67 16.98
N THR A 876 2.61 -4.43 15.99
CA THR A 876 3.34 -5.71 16.17
C THR A 876 4.58 -5.82 15.30
N THR A 877 4.55 -5.27 14.09
CA THR A 877 5.38 -5.73 12.99
C THR A 877 6.38 -4.67 12.56
N LEU A 878 7.65 -5.09 12.43
CA LEU A 878 8.68 -4.42 11.66
C LEU A 878 8.68 -5.14 10.29
N PRO A 879 8.03 -4.59 9.24
CA PRO A 879 7.94 -5.27 7.96
C PRO A 879 9.23 -5.10 7.16
N PHE A 880 9.56 -6.09 6.33
CA PHE A 880 10.47 -5.90 5.21
C PHE A 880 9.74 -6.05 3.88
N THR A 881 10.15 -5.28 2.87
CA THR A 881 9.54 -5.32 1.53
C THR A 881 9.94 -6.54 0.70
N GLY A 882 10.49 -7.60 1.29
CA GLY A 882 10.80 -8.85 0.60
C GLY A 882 11.87 -8.76 -0.51
N ASP A 883 11.83 -9.76 -1.38
CA ASP A 883 12.95 -10.26 -2.18
C ASP A 883 13.18 -9.46 -3.49
N THR A 884 13.25 -8.13 -3.35
CA THR A 884 13.41 -7.13 -4.42
C THR A 884 14.64 -7.35 -5.31
N THR A 885 14.56 -6.93 -6.59
CA THR A 885 15.67 -7.02 -7.56
C THR A 885 16.59 -5.81 -7.48
N SER A 886 17.90 -6.04 -7.52
CA SER A 886 18.95 -5.02 -7.30
C SER A 886 19.19 -4.10 -8.51
N THR A 887 18.16 -3.35 -8.93
CA THR A 887 18.16 -2.44 -10.09
C THR A 887 17.97 -0.97 -9.70
N TRP A 888 18.29 -0.05 -10.63
CA TRP A 888 18.15 1.39 -10.41
C TRP A 888 16.69 1.82 -10.32
N GLY A 889 15.79 1.21 -11.10
CA GLY A 889 14.34 1.42 -11.00
C GLY A 889 13.77 0.94 -9.66
N THR A 890 14.26 -0.17 -9.10
CA THR A 890 13.87 -0.61 -7.74
C THR A 890 14.32 0.39 -6.67
N LEU A 891 15.56 0.90 -6.75
CA LEU A 891 16.04 1.97 -5.86
C LEU A 891 15.19 3.24 -6.03
N ALA A 892 14.78 3.60 -7.25
CA ALA A 892 13.90 4.74 -7.52
C ALA A 892 12.52 4.57 -6.87
N ALA A 893 11.82 3.46 -7.19
CA ALA A 893 10.49 3.17 -6.66
C ALA A 893 10.47 3.08 -5.12
N SER A 894 11.56 2.61 -4.51
CA SER A 894 11.68 2.54 -3.04
C SER A 894 11.54 3.91 -2.36
N VAL A 895 12.00 5.00 -2.99
CA VAL A 895 11.92 6.37 -2.43
C VAL A 895 10.47 6.80 -2.19
N GLY A 896 9.60 6.59 -3.17
CA GLY A 896 8.17 6.82 -3.03
C GLY A 896 7.52 5.82 -2.07
N PHE A 897 7.83 4.54 -2.23
CA PHE A 897 7.17 3.44 -1.51
C PHE A 897 7.25 3.59 0.02
N THR A 898 8.43 3.80 0.60
CA THR A 898 8.57 3.83 2.08
C THR A 898 7.73 4.95 2.71
N SER A 899 7.68 6.11 2.05
CA SER A 899 6.90 7.26 2.52
C SER A 899 5.41 7.07 2.27
N GLY A 900 5.03 6.56 1.10
CA GLY A 900 3.65 6.30 0.70
C GLY A 900 2.97 5.21 1.52
N GLU A 901 3.65 4.10 1.81
CA GLU A 901 3.10 3.01 2.62
C GLU A 901 2.93 3.41 4.09
N GLY A 902 3.90 4.16 4.65
CA GLY A 902 3.78 4.71 5.99
C GLY A 902 2.59 5.68 6.12
N ALA A 903 2.40 6.55 5.13
CA ALA A 903 1.26 7.47 5.07
C ALA A 903 -0.08 6.74 4.79
N ALA A 904 -0.07 5.66 4.03
CA ALA A 904 -1.26 4.85 3.74
C ALA A 904 -1.77 4.08 4.98
N THR A 905 -0.87 3.52 5.79
CA THR A 905 -1.20 2.52 6.83
C THR A 905 -1.04 3.01 8.27
N GLY A 906 -0.27 4.08 8.48
CA GLY A 906 0.21 4.52 9.79
C GLY A 906 1.32 3.64 10.38
N LEU A 907 1.95 2.76 9.59
CA LEU A 907 3.10 1.94 10.01
C LEU A 907 4.42 2.69 9.75
N SER A 908 5.17 2.99 10.80
CA SER A 908 6.38 3.81 10.69
C SER A 908 7.70 3.04 10.63
N ALA A 909 7.72 1.71 10.79
CA ALA A 909 8.94 0.91 11.00
C ALA A 909 9.37 0.08 9.77
N ILE A 910 9.11 0.60 8.57
CA ILE A 910 9.32 -0.12 7.30
C ILE A 910 10.82 -0.33 7.03
N SER A 911 11.19 -1.55 6.63
CA SER A 911 12.55 -1.96 6.25
C SER A 911 12.61 -2.40 4.78
N HIS A 912 13.77 -2.19 4.17
CA HIS A 912 14.12 -2.69 2.85
C HIS A 912 15.39 -3.53 2.94
N ASP A 913 15.67 -4.33 1.91
CA ASP A 913 17.02 -4.83 1.67
C ASP A 913 17.85 -3.68 1.09
N ILE A 914 18.79 -3.14 1.88
CA ILE A 914 19.66 -2.07 1.43
C ILE A 914 20.72 -2.66 0.50
N GLY A 915 20.58 -2.33 -0.79
CA GLY A 915 21.25 -2.95 -1.93
C GLY A 915 20.35 -3.85 -2.79
N GLY A 916 19.08 -4.07 -2.41
CA GLY A 916 18.19 -5.06 -3.00
C GLY A 916 18.52 -6.49 -2.54
N HIS A 917 17.57 -7.42 -2.67
CA HIS A 917 17.79 -8.81 -2.26
C HIS A 917 18.46 -9.62 -3.38
N ASN A 918 17.75 -9.72 -4.51
CA ASN A 918 18.05 -10.61 -5.62
C ASN A 918 18.86 -9.93 -6.73
N GLY A 919 19.61 -10.74 -7.45
CA GLY A 919 20.13 -10.38 -8.77
C GLY A 919 21.31 -9.42 -8.76
N GLY A 920 22.51 -9.96 -8.52
CA GLY A 920 23.77 -9.39 -9.02
C GLY A 920 23.87 -9.45 -10.55
N LEU A 921 22.81 -9.06 -11.28
CA LEU A 921 22.59 -9.29 -12.72
C LEU A 921 23.67 -8.69 -13.63
N TRP A 922 24.50 -7.82 -13.07
CA TRP A 922 25.69 -7.23 -13.67
C TRP A 922 26.83 -8.25 -13.89
N GLY A 923 26.75 -9.45 -13.30
CA GLY A 923 27.76 -10.51 -13.42
C GLY A 923 29.12 -10.11 -12.81
N LEU A 924 29.10 -9.20 -11.83
CA LEU A 924 30.29 -8.68 -11.17
C LEU A 924 30.66 -9.58 -10.00
N PRO A 925 31.79 -10.31 -10.04
CA PRO A 925 32.20 -11.16 -8.94
C PRO A 925 32.54 -10.33 -7.69
N GLY A 926 31.89 -10.68 -6.57
CA GLY A 926 32.14 -10.12 -5.25
C GLY A 926 33.42 -10.62 -4.60
N SER A 927 33.71 -10.19 -3.37
CA SER A 927 34.98 -10.46 -2.67
C SER A 927 35.04 -11.82 -2.00
N ASP A 928 33.95 -12.25 -1.38
CA ASP A 928 33.89 -13.39 -0.47
C ASP A 928 33.84 -14.72 -1.25
N VAL A 929 34.29 -15.80 -0.60
CA VAL A 929 34.22 -17.16 -1.16
C VAL A 929 33.82 -18.13 -0.06
N VAL A 930 32.61 -18.65 -0.14
CA VAL A 930 32.01 -19.58 0.83
C VAL A 930 31.69 -20.89 0.12
N ASN A 931 32.05 -22.02 0.74
CA ASN A 931 31.89 -23.38 0.18
C ASN A 931 32.45 -23.58 -1.26
N GLY A 932 33.36 -22.70 -1.71
CA GLY A 932 33.95 -22.71 -3.04
C GLY A 932 33.18 -21.91 -4.11
N GLN A 933 32.02 -21.35 -3.77
CA GLN A 933 31.31 -20.36 -4.58
C GLN A 933 31.75 -18.95 -4.17
N ARG A 934 31.82 -18.03 -5.14
CA ARG A 934 32.11 -16.61 -4.92
C ARG A 934 30.79 -15.84 -4.85
N THR A 935 30.71 -14.83 -3.98
CA THR A 935 29.57 -13.89 -3.96
C THR A 935 29.48 -13.09 -5.25
N ASP A 936 28.32 -12.50 -5.54
CA ASP A 936 28.21 -11.43 -6.55
C ASP A 936 28.28 -10.05 -5.88
N LYS A 937 28.48 -8.97 -6.65
CA LYS A 937 28.37 -7.60 -6.15
C LYS A 937 27.61 -6.67 -7.09
N LEU A 938 27.25 -5.50 -6.56
CA LEU A 938 26.62 -4.43 -7.33
C LEU A 938 27.69 -3.58 -8.06
N PRO A 939 27.28 -2.73 -9.03
CA PRO A 939 28.03 -1.56 -9.43
C PRO A 939 28.34 -0.68 -8.21
N ASP A 940 29.55 -0.13 -8.16
CA ASP A 940 30.08 0.59 -6.99
C ASP A 940 29.25 1.85 -6.66
N ASP A 941 28.73 2.51 -7.69
CA ASP A 941 27.82 3.66 -7.58
C ASP A 941 26.42 3.24 -7.08
N LEU A 942 25.82 2.17 -7.62
CA LEU A 942 24.52 1.65 -7.18
C LEU A 942 24.55 1.26 -5.70
N TYR A 943 25.60 0.55 -5.26
CA TYR A 943 25.81 0.22 -3.85
C TYR A 943 25.88 1.49 -2.98
N ALA A 944 26.72 2.45 -3.36
CA ALA A 944 26.89 3.69 -2.61
C ALA A 944 25.58 4.48 -2.50
N ARG A 945 24.79 4.57 -3.57
CA ARG A 945 23.48 5.25 -3.55
C ARG A 945 22.42 4.52 -2.73
N TRP A 946 22.46 3.18 -2.66
CA TRP A 946 21.51 2.43 -1.84
C TRP A 946 21.79 2.59 -0.34
N VAL A 947 23.06 2.58 0.09
CA VAL A 947 23.43 2.86 1.51
C VAL A 947 23.13 4.31 1.91
N GLN A 948 23.33 5.25 0.98
CA GLN A 948 22.91 6.64 1.12
C GLN A 948 21.39 6.76 1.37
N PHE A 949 20.57 6.03 0.60
CA PHE A 949 19.12 5.92 0.82
C PHE A 949 18.79 5.27 2.18
N GLY A 950 19.41 4.13 2.49
CA GLY A 950 19.21 3.36 3.74
C GLY A 950 19.40 4.18 5.02
N THR A 951 20.41 5.04 5.04
CA THR A 951 20.73 5.96 6.14
C THR A 951 19.50 6.73 6.66
N PHE A 952 18.63 7.18 5.75
CA PHE A 952 17.45 8.01 6.05
C PHE A 952 16.12 7.24 5.98
N GLN A 953 16.14 5.90 5.94
CA GLN A 953 14.93 5.07 6.08
C GLN A 953 14.54 4.89 7.55
N PRO A 954 13.38 4.29 7.88
CA PRO A 954 13.06 3.97 9.27
C PRO A 954 14.04 2.94 9.86
N ILE A 955 14.38 1.89 9.09
CA ILE A 955 15.31 0.81 9.48
C ILE A 955 16.38 0.65 8.40
N ASP A 956 17.66 0.74 8.77
CA ASP A 956 18.80 0.56 7.86
C ASP A 956 19.36 -0.87 7.99
N ARG A 957 19.05 -1.72 7.00
CA ARG A 957 19.39 -3.15 6.99
C ARG A 957 20.05 -3.56 5.69
N LEU A 958 21.37 -3.74 5.76
CA LEU A 958 22.15 -4.38 4.70
C LEU A 958 21.72 -5.85 4.60
N HIS A 959 21.24 -6.27 3.43
CA HIS A 959 20.90 -7.67 3.14
C HIS A 959 21.01 -7.99 1.64
N SER A 960 21.11 -9.27 1.31
CA SER A 960 21.29 -9.81 -0.03
C SER A 960 21.08 -11.33 -0.06
N ASN A 961 20.81 -11.84 -1.25
CA ASN A 961 21.02 -13.23 -1.64
C ASN A 961 22.47 -13.40 -2.15
N HIS A 962 23.36 -14.00 -1.34
CA HIS A 962 24.75 -14.32 -1.71
C HIS A 962 25.58 -13.14 -2.31
N GLY A 963 25.32 -11.89 -1.89
CA GLY A 963 25.89 -10.69 -2.53
C GLY A 963 26.54 -9.70 -1.59
N ASP A 964 27.70 -9.15 -1.97
CA ASP A 964 28.47 -8.18 -1.18
C ASP A 964 27.64 -6.95 -0.77
N ARG A 965 27.68 -6.57 0.51
CA ARG A 965 26.99 -5.38 1.08
C ARG A 965 27.85 -4.55 2.06
N LEU A 966 29.09 -4.94 2.32
CA LEU A 966 29.93 -4.34 3.35
C LEU A 966 30.94 -3.33 2.76
N PRO A 967 31.23 -2.19 3.41
CA PRO A 967 32.03 -1.11 2.80
C PRO A 967 33.39 -1.54 2.25
N TRP A 968 34.09 -2.46 2.93
CA TRP A 968 35.41 -2.94 2.52
C TRP A 968 35.41 -3.92 1.33
N GLN A 969 34.23 -4.38 0.88
CA GLN A 969 34.06 -5.17 -0.34
C GLN A 969 34.04 -4.26 -1.59
N TYR A 970 33.80 -2.95 -1.41
CA TYR A 970 33.66 -1.94 -2.47
C TYR A 970 34.82 -0.92 -2.39
N PRO A 971 35.95 -1.14 -3.09
CA PRO A 971 37.15 -0.31 -2.92
C PRO A 971 36.98 1.12 -3.44
N GLY A 972 37.56 2.09 -2.73
CA GLY A 972 37.55 3.50 -3.14
C GLY A 972 36.29 4.25 -2.73
N ALA A 973 35.80 5.15 -3.60
CA ALA A 973 34.78 6.12 -3.25
C ALA A 973 33.45 5.51 -2.78
N ALA A 974 33.10 4.31 -3.25
CA ALA A 974 31.88 3.62 -2.83
C ALA A 974 31.96 3.08 -1.39
N GLY A 975 33.07 2.45 -1.01
CA GLY A 975 33.30 1.99 0.37
C GLY A 975 33.43 3.16 1.35
N GLU A 976 34.15 4.23 0.97
CA GLU A 976 34.24 5.44 1.80
C GLU A 976 32.87 6.13 1.94
N SER A 977 32.04 6.15 0.90
CA SER A 977 30.63 6.58 0.98
C SER A 977 29.86 5.70 1.98
N ALA A 978 29.82 4.38 1.76
CA ALA A 978 29.04 3.48 2.61
C ALA A 978 29.47 3.57 4.08
N LYS A 979 30.78 3.61 4.37
CA LYS A 979 31.31 3.83 5.72
C LYS A 979 30.86 5.17 6.31
N LYS A 980 30.95 6.28 5.57
CA LYS A 980 30.49 7.60 6.03
C LYS A 980 29.00 7.61 6.35
N PHE A 981 28.19 6.99 5.49
CA PHE A 981 26.74 6.99 5.60
C PHE A 981 26.23 6.03 6.69
N LEU A 982 26.86 4.86 6.90
CA LEU A 982 26.57 3.97 8.04
C LEU A 982 26.96 4.60 9.39
N ASN A 983 28.05 5.37 9.47
CA ASN A 983 28.36 6.14 10.69
C ASN A 983 27.36 7.29 10.90
N LEU A 984 26.94 7.97 9.83
CA LEU A 984 25.87 8.98 9.90
C LEU A 984 24.54 8.37 10.36
N ARG A 985 24.23 7.13 9.96
CA ARG A 985 23.05 6.37 10.42
C ARG A 985 23.07 6.20 11.95
N GLU A 986 24.16 5.65 12.49
CA GLU A 986 24.29 5.46 13.94
C GLU A 986 24.30 6.80 14.69
N ALA A 987 24.93 7.83 14.11
CA ALA A 987 24.88 9.18 14.66
C ALA A 987 23.46 9.76 14.69
N LEU A 988 22.58 9.39 13.75
CA LEU A 988 21.18 9.84 13.66
C LEU A 988 20.22 9.14 14.63
N VAL A 989 20.59 8.02 15.26
CA VAL A 989 19.72 7.25 16.17
C VAL A 989 18.95 8.11 17.18
N PRO A 990 19.52 9.14 17.85
CA PRO A 990 18.77 10.01 18.76
C PRO A 990 17.62 10.80 18.10
N TYR A 991 17.80 11.23 16.85
CA TYR A 991 16.76 11.89 16.06
C TYR A 991 15.73 10.87 15.56
N THR A 992 16.19 9.77 14.94
CA THR A 992 15.34 8.67 14.44
C THR A 992 14.43 8.12 15.53
N TYR A 993 14.98 7.90 16.74
CA TYR A 993 14.24 7.40 17.89
C TYR A 993 13.23 8.42 18.44
N THR A 994 13.57 9.71 18.44
CA THR A 994 12.63 10.78 18.79
C THR A 994 11.47 10.85 17.78
N LEU A 995 11.76 10.75 16.48
CA LEU A 995 10.73 10.70 15.43
C LEU A 995 9.87 9.43 15.51
N ALA A 996 10.45 8.29 15.88
CA ALA A 996 9.69 7.06 16.11
C ALA A 996 8.75 7.20 17.31
N ARG A 997 9.18 7.88 18.37
CA ARG A 997 8.32 8.21 19.52
C ARG A 997 7.24 9.24 19.16
N GLU A 998 7.51 10.16 18.22
CA GLU A 998 6.50 11.06 17.64
C GLU A 998 5.45 10.28 16.82
N ALA A 999 5.88 9.33 15.99
CA ALA A 999 4.97 8.45 15.24
C ALA A 999 4.09 7.59 16.19
N GLU A 1000 4.67 7.06 17.27
CA GLU A 1000 3.93 6.33 18.32
C GLU A 1000 2.97 7.25 19.12
N ALA A 1001 3.15 8.58 19.05
CA ALA A 1001 2.29 9.57 19.73
C ALA A 1001 1.22 10.19 18.82
N THR A 1002 1.48 10.30 17.51
CA THR A 1002 0.68 11.11 16.57
C THR A 1002 0.14 10.33 15.37
N GLY A 1003 0.63 9.11 15.12
CA GLY A 1003 0.37 8.37 13.89
C GLY A 1003 1.14 8.85 12.66
N VAL A 1004 1.84 10.00 12.73
CA VAL A 1004 2.61 10.56 11.60
C VAL A 1004 3.99 9.88 11.52
N PRO A 1005 4.32 9.13 10.45
CA PRO A 1005 5.54 8.32 10.38
C PRO A 1005 6.85 9.11 10.48
N VAL A 1006 7.97 8.39 10.66
CA VAL A 1006 9.35 8.94 10.61
C VAL A 1006 9.68 9.52 9.23
N VAL A 1007 9.40 8.76 8.17
CA VAL A 1007 9.57 9.16 6.76
C VAL A 1007 8.21 9.60 6.20
N ARG A 1008 8.12 10.81 5.64
CA ARG A 1008 6.85 11.49 5.34
C ARG A 1008 6.82 11.98 3.89
N PRO A 1009 5.79 11.63 3.09
CA PRO A 1009 5.55 12.29 1.81
C PRO A 1009 5.35 13.80 2.01
N VAL A 1010 5.87 14.61 1.08
CA VAL A 1010 5.89 16.07 1.26
C VAL A 1010 4.47 16.67 1.31
N TYR A 1011 3.49 16.04 0.66
CA TYR A 1011 2.08 16.45 0.74
C TYR A 1011 1.48 16.39 2.16
N LEU A 1012 2.05 15.64 3.12
CA LEU A 1012 1.60 15.67 4.52
C LEU A 1012 1.83 17.02 5.21
N ALA A 1013 2.78 17.83 4.72
CA ALA A 1013 3.11 19.15 5.25
C ALA A 1013 2.70 20.31 4.32
N TYR A 1014 2.53 20.05 3.02
CA TYR A 1014 2.20 21.07 2.01
C TYR A 1014 1.04 20.64 1.08
N PRO A 1015 -0.13 20.25 1.62
CA PRO A 1015 -1.23 19.64 0.84
C PRO A 1015 -1.92 20.58 -0.17
N ALA A 1016 -1.65 21.89 -0.10
CA ALA A 1016 -2.12 22.87 -1.08
C ALA A 1016 -1.22 22.94 -2.33
N GLU A 1017 0.04 22.49 -2.24
CA GLU A 1017 1.04 22.66 -3.29
C GLU A 1017 1.07 21.45 -4.23
N GLN A 1018 0.79 21.66 -5.52
CA GLN A 1018 0.72 20.55 -6.48
C GLN A 1018 2.08 19.92 -6.79
N ASP A 1019 3.19 20.61 -6.51
CA ASP A 1019 4.52 20.02 -6.54
C ASP A 1019 4.70 18.91 -5.48
N ALA A 1020 4.08 19.05 -4.29
CA ALA A 1020 4.22 18.10 -3.18
C ALA A 1020 3.60 16.71 -3.44
N TYR A 1021 2.73 16.61 -4.45
CA TYR A 1021 2.20 15.36 -5.00
C TYR A 1021 3.03 14.88 -6.20
N ALA A 1022 3.47 15.82 -7.03
CA ALA A 1022 4.22 15.55 -8.26
C ALA A 1022 5.67 15.09 -8.06
N THR A 1023 6.26 15.32 -6.88
CA THR A 1023 7.63 14.88 -6.54
C THR A 1023 7.67 13.72 -5.53
N ALA A 1024 6.51 13.17 -5.13
CA ALA A 1024 6.38 12.23 -4.02
C ALA A 1024 7.17 10.91 -4.20
N GLY A 1025 7.46 10.48 -5.44
CA GLY A 1025 8.35 9.35 -5.71
C GLY A 1025 9.85 9.67 -5.75
N SER A 1026 10.26 10.94 -5.57
CA SER A 1026 11.66 11.40 -5.68
C SER A 1026 12.23 12.05 -4.42
N GLU A 1027 11.39 12.60 -3.54
CA GLU A 1027 11.81 13.29 -2.33
C GLU A 1027 10.78 13.16 -1.19
N TYR A 1028 11.27 13.12 0.05
CA TYR A 1028 10.44 12.99 1.26
C TYR A 1028 11.04 13.80 2.42
N LEU A 1029 10.25 13.99 3.48
CA LEU A 1029 10.74 14.58 4.73
C LEU A 1029 11.11 13.48 5.74
N TYR A 1030 12.29 13.60 6.36
CA TYR A 1030 12.73 12.80 7.51
C TYR A 1030 12.44 13.60 8.78
N GLY A 1031 11.32 13.28 9.43
CA GLY A 1031 10.65 14.17 10.39
C GLY A 1031 9.99 15.38 9.71
N SER A 1032 9.85 16.50 10.41
CA SER A 1032 9.32 17.75 9.83
C SER A 1032 10.37 18.63 9.14
N ASP A 1033 11.64 18.44 9.48
CA ASP A 1033 12.67 19.47 9.33
C ASP A 1033 13.77 19.13 8.32
N VAL A 1034 13.86 17.89 7.84
CA VAL A 1034 14.90 17.45 6.90
C VAL A 1034 14.26 16.97 5.61
N LEU A 1035 14.52 17.64 4.49
CA LEU A 1035 14.14 17.18 3.15
C LEU A 1035 15.27 16.28 2.59
N VAL A 1036 14.90 15.11 2.08
CA VAL A 1036 15.82 14.12 1.51
C VAL A 1036 15.37 13.79 0.09
N ALA A 1037 16.27 13.92 -0.89
CA ALA A 1037 16.02 13.58 -2.29
C ALA A 1037 17.12 12.62 -2.79
N PRO A 1038 16.95 11.30 -2.64
CA PRO A 1038 17.97 10.31 -2.98
C PRO A 1038 18.38 10.33 -4.46
N VAL A 1039 19.63 9.94 -4.75
CA VAL A 1039 20.14 9.86 -6.12
C VAL A 1039 19.85 8.47 -6.69
N THR A 1040 18.92 8.42 -7.64
CA THR A 1040 18.35 7.19 -8.21
C THR A 1040 18.82 6.93 -9.65
N THR A 1041 19.99 7.45 -10.04
CA THR A 1041 20.56 7.31 -11.38
C THR A 1041 22.06 6.98 -11.36
N PRO A 1042 22.57 6.19 -12.33
CA PRO A 1042 23.98 5.84 -12.46
C PRO A 1042 24.95 7.03 -12.46
N GLY A 1043 26.13 6.81 -11.89
CA GLY A 1043 27.32 7.66 -11.97
C GLY A 1043 27.92 8.07 -10.62
N ASP A 1044 29.26 8.02 -10.54
CA ASP A 1044 30.07 8.60 -9.46
C ASP A 1044 29.75 10.07 -9.17
N THR A 1045 29.21 10.77 -10.18
CA THR A 1045 28.61 12.10 -10.05
C THR A 1045 27.30 12.11 -10.84
N ALA A 1046 26.22 12.48 -10.16
CA ALA A 1046 24.87 12.49 -10.72
C ALA A 1046 24.11 13.76 -10.29
N THR A 1047 22.98 14.04 -10.93
CA THR A 1047 22.18 15.24 -10.66
C THR A 1047 20.73 14.88 -10.37
N ALA A 1048 20.28 15.18 -9.15
CA ALA A 1048 18.87 15.13 -8.76
C ALA A 1048 18.17 16.46 -9.12
N THR A 1049 16.86 16.41 -9.35
CA THR A 1049 16.01 17.61 -9.38
C THR A 1049 15.22 17.61 -8.08
N VAL A 1050 15.35 18.67 -7.29
CA VAL A 1050 14.76 18.80 -5.95
C VAL A 1050 13.80 19.98 -5.95
N TRP A 1051 12.58 19.82 -5.43
CA TRP A 1051 11.69 20.94 -5.16
C TRP A 1051 11.82 21.34 -3.69
N PHE A 1052 11.99 22.63 -3.45
CA PHE A 1052 12.06 23.18 -2.10
C PHE A 1052 10.68 23.75 -1.73
N PRO A 1053 9.96 23.18 -0.74
CA PRO A 1053 8.65 23.66 -0.35
C PRO A 1053 8.65 25.13 0.09
N PRO A 1054 7.58 25.90 -0.22
CA PRO A 1054 7.49 27.33 0.06
C PRO A 1054 7.39 27.65 1.56
N GLY A 1055 7.55 28.94 1.90
CA GLY A 1055 7.43 29.45 3.27
C GLY A 1055 8.68 29.26 4.14
N SER A 1056 9.76 28.67 3.64
CA SER A 1056 11.05 28.56 4.33
C SER A 1056 12.21 28.50 3.35
N SER A 1057 13.43 28.75 3.83
CA SER A 1057 14.67 28.38 3.12
C SER A 1057 15.17 27.02 3.62
N TRP A 1058 16.00 26.36 2.81
CA TRP A 1058 16.48 25.01 3.03
C TRP A 1058 18.00 24.95 2.88
N THR A 1059 18.72 24.49 3.89
CA THR A 1059 20.19 24.51 3.94
C THR A 1059 20.77 23.10 3.83
N ASP A 1060 21.61 22.88 2.82
CA ASP A 1060 22.32 21.63 2.55
C ASP A 1060 23.15 21.19 3.76
N TRP A 1061 22.89 19.95 4.23
CA TRP A 1061 23.54 19.35 5.40
C TRP A 1061 25.06 19.24 5.25
N PHE A 1062 25.53 18.97 4.02
CA PHE A 1062 26.92 18.66 3.72
C PHE A 1062 27.70 19.88 3.21
N THR A 1063 27.08 20.73 2.38
CA THR A 1063 27.75 21.89 1.77
C THR A 1063 27.47 23.21 2.47
N GLY A 1064 26.44 23.29 3.32
CA GLY A 1064 26.00 24.51 3.99
C GLY A 1064 25.31 25.54 3.07
N LYS A 1065 25.15 25.21 1.77
CA LYS A 1065 24.49 26.07 0.79
C LYS A 1065 22.98 26.13 1.04
N THR A 1066 22.45 27.35 1.17
CA THR A 1066 21.01 27.59 1.36
C THR A 1066 20.29 27.85 0.03
N TYR A 1067 19.09 27.29 -0.09
CA TYR A 1067 18.16 27.42 -1.21
C TYR A 1067 16.85 28.07 -0.76
N ALA A 1068 16.16 28.75 -1.68
CA ALA A 1068 14.87 29.38 -1.41
C ALA A 1068 13.72 28.38 -1.66
N GLY A 1069 12.79 28.29 -0.72
CA GLY A 1069 11.52 27.57 -0.92
C GLY A 1069 10.64 28.24 -1.98
N GLY A 1070 9.74 27.44 -2.57
CA GLY A 1070 8.99 27.81 -3.76
C GLY A 1070 9.85 27.77 -5.04
N THR A 1071 10.94 26.98 -5.05
CA THR A 1071 11.81 26.83 -6.22
C THR A 1071 12.23 25.38 -6.43
N THR A 1072 12.43 25.00 -7.69
CA THR A 1072 12.99 23.70 -8.08
C THR A 1072 14.42 23.89 -8.57
N GLN A 1073 15.34 23.02 -8.17
CA GLN A 1073 16.78 23.17 -8.43
C GLN A 1073 17.41 21.85 -8.88
N SER A 1074 18.42 21.93 -9.75
CA SER A 1074 19.26 20.78 -10.10
C SER A 1074 20.46 20.71 -9.15
N ILE A 1075 20.57 19.59 -8.42
CA ILE A 1075 21.58 19.35 -7.38
C ILE A 1075 22.54 18.26 -7.87
N THR A 1076 23.75 18.66 -8.27
CA THR A 1076 24.82 17.73 -8.69
C THR A 1076 25.69 17.33 -7.50
N THR A 1077 25.93 16.03 -7.31
CA THR A 1077 26.60 15.47 -6.14
C THR A 1077 27.52 14.29 -6.48
N GLY A 1078 28.64 14.16 -5.76
CA GLY A 1078 29.54 13.00 -5.84
C GLY A 1078 28.99 11.78 -5.08
N LEU A 1079 29.80 10.73 -4.90
CA LEU A 1079 29.48 9.64 -3.95
C LEU A 1079 29.76 10.03 -2.49
N ASP A 1080 30.53 11.08 -2.22
CA ASP A 1080 30.82 11.53 -0.86
C ASP A 1080 29.62 12.19 -0.16
N THR A 1081 28.60 12.58 -0.92
CA THR A 1081 27.47 13.42 -0.49
C THR A 1081 26.17 13.03 -1.24
N MET A 1082 25.03 13.45 -0.69
CA MET A 1082 23.71 13.31 -1.34
C MET A 1082 22.82 14.51 -1.00
N PRO A 1083 21.71 14.76 -1.73
CA PRO A 1083 20.80 15.88 -1.47
C PRO A 1083 20.02 15.69 -0.15
N VAL A 1084 20.47 16.36 0.91
CA VAL A 1084 19.83 16.40 2.24
C VAL A 1084 19.84 17.85 2.73
N PHE A 1085 18.68 18.38 3.13
CA PHE A 1085 18.51 19.79 3.44
C PHE A 1085 17.72 20.00 4.73
N ILE A 1086 18.27 20.77 5.67
CA ILE A 1086 17.58 21.18 6.89
C ILE A 1086 16.76 22.44 6.59
N LYS A 1087 15.47 22.42 6.91
CA LYS A 1087 14.57 23.59 6.88
C LYS A 1087 15.07 24.66 7.85
N ALA A 1088 15.02 25.93 7.47
CA ALA A 1088 15.37 27.04 8.36
C ALA A 1088 14.58 26.95 9.68
N GLY A 1089 15.28 27.12 10.80
CA GLY A 1089 14.75 26.91 12.16
C GLY A 1089 14.81 25.45 12.65
N GLY A 1090 15.01 24.48 11.76
CA GLY A 1090 15.08 23.06 12.09
C GLY A 1090 16.33 22.67 12.88
N ILE A 1091 16.17 21.72 13.80
CA ILE A 1091 17.19 21.31 14.78
C ILE A 1091 17.30 19.79 14.79
N VAL A 1092 18.46 19.24 14.39
CA VAL A 1092 18.70 17.80 14.31
C VAL A 1092 19.74 17.37 15.35
N PRO A 1093 19.36 16.58 16.38
CA PRO A 1093 20.27 16.01 17.36
C PRO A 1093 20.91 14.71 16.85
N THR A 1094 22.25 14.68 16.81
CA THR A 1094 23.04 13.48 16.52
C THR A 1094 23.98 13.13 17.68
N ARG A 1095 24.55 11.93 17.68
CA ARG A 1095 25.81 11.66 18.41
C ARG A 1095 26.90 12.62 17.90
N SER A 1096 27.85 12.99 18.76
CA SER A 1096 28.98 13.87 18.39
C SER A 1096 30.20 13.12 17.82
N GLU A 1097 30.31 11.82 18.08
CA GLU A 1097 31.43 10.97 17.69
C GLU A 1097 30.90 9.67 17.08
N ASP A 1098 31.68 9.07 16.18
CA ASP A 1098 31.40 7.77 15.57
C ASP A 1098 31.53 6.67 16.64
N VAL A 1099 30.53 5.80 16.77
CA VAL A 1099 30.48 4.73 17.80
C VAL A 1099 30.30 3.35 17.18
N ALA A 1100 30.56 2.30 17.97
CA ALA A 1100 30.52 0.92 17.48
C ALA A 1100 29.12 0.29 17.48
N ASN A 1101 28.23 0.76 18.35
CA ASN A 1101 26.83 0.33 18.54
C ASN A 1101 26.15 1.26 19.56
N ASP A 1102 24.83 1.33 19.58
CA ASP A 1102 24.06 2.12 20.53
C ASP A 1102 24.13 1.59 21.97
N VAL A 1103 24.15 0.25 22.13
CA VAL A 1103 23.97 -0.44 23.42
C VAL A 1103 25.10 -0.15 24.42
N GLN A 1104 26.34 -0.07 23.95
CA GLN A 1104 27.53 0.14 24.79
C GLN A 1104 27.99 1.60 24.85
N ASN A 1105 27.44 2.48 23.99
CA ASN A 1105 27.88 3.86 23.85
C ASN A 1105 26.72 4.80 24.22
N PRO A 1106 26.64 5.25 25.50
CA PRO A 1106 25.55 6.09 25.96
C PRO A 1106 25.53 7.46 25.24
N LEU A 1107 24.41 8.18 25.33
CA LEU A 1107 24.26 9.49 24.69
C LEU A 1107 24.86 10.60 25.57
N ASP A 1108 26.15 10.54 25.87
CA ASP A 1108 26.89 11.51 26.69
C ASP A 1108 27.49 12.68 25.88
N ALA A 1109 27.63 12.55 24.56
CA ALA A 1109 28.03 13.64 23.67
C ALA A 1109 27.02 13.84 22.51
N VAL A 1110 26.37 15.00 22.47
CA VAL A 1110 25.31 15.32 21.48
C VAL A 1110 25.70 16.52 20.62
N THR A 1111 25.55 16.40 19.30
CA THR A 1111 25.68 17.50 18.34
C THR A 1111 24.29 17.94 17.90
N LEU A 1112 24.00 19.23 18.02
CA LEU A 1112 22.77 19.89 17.56
C LEU A 1112 23.10 20.66 16.29
N THR A 1113 22.71 20.13 15.12
CA THR A 1113 22.84 20.86 13.85
C THR A 1113 21.57 21.68 13.63
N VAL A 1114 21.72 22.98 13.41
CA VAL A 1114 20.64 23.98 13.39
C VAL A 1114 20.73 24.80 12.11
N ALA A 1115 19.66 24.89 11.33
CA ALA A 1115 19.63 25.80 10.18
C ALA A 1115 19.19 27.22 10.59
N ALA A 1116 20.01 28.22 10.29
CA ALA A 1116 19.68 29.62 10.55
C ALA A 1116 18.58 30.16 9.60
N GLY A 1117 18.03 31.34 9.90
CA GLY A 1117 17.09 32.07 9.05
C GLY A 1117 15.62 32.02 9.48
N ALA A 1118 15.27 31.22 10.50
CA ALA A 1118 13.96 31.19 11.12
C ALA A 1118 14.04 30.69 12.57
N GLN A 1119 13.01 30.95 13.37
CA GLN A 1119 12.88 30.39 14.72
C GLN A 1119 12.32 28.97 14.66
N GLY A 1120 12.68 28.10 15.61
CA GLY A 1120 12.22 26.71 15.62
C GLY A 1120 12.40 25.99 16.95
N HIS A 1121 11.91 24.75 17.01
CA HIS A 1121 11.87 23.93 18.21
C HIS A 1121 12.00 22.45 17.83
N ALA A 1122 12.83 21.73 18.56
CA ALA A 1122 12.86 20.27 18.59
C ALA A 1122 12.79 19.77 20.03
N SER A 1123 12.56 18.48 20.20
CA SER A 1123 12.83 17.78 21.45
C SER A 1123 13.84 16.66 21.22
N LEU A 1124 14.55 16.26 22.27
CA LEU A 1124 15.26 14.99 22.34
C LEU A 1124 14.51 14.08 23.31
N PHE A 1125 14.09 12.90 22.84
CA PHE A 1125 13.45 11.86 23.65
C PHE A 1125 14.45 10.75 23.99
N GLU A 1126 14.48 10.35 25.26
CA GLU A 1126 15.37 9.30 25.76
C GLU A 1126 14.64 8.43 26.79
N ASP A 1127 14.93 7.14 26.81
CA ASP A 1127 14.47 6.17 27.80
C ASP A 1127 15.46 4.99 27.88
N ASP A 1128 15.11 3.94 28.65
CA ASP A 1128 15.94 2.73 28.80
C ASP A 1128 15.97 1.82 27.56
N GLY A 1129 15.25 2.16 26.48
CA GLY A 1129 15.17 1.39 25.24
C GLY A 1129 14.39 0.08 25.32
N THR A 1130 13.79 -0.28 26.46
CA THR A 1130 13.20 -1.63 26.70
C THR A 1130 11.86 -1.64 27.42
N THR A 1131 11.54 -0.63 28.24
CA THR A 1131 10.27 -0.56 28.98
C THR A 1131 9.15 0.06 28.14
N SER A 1132 7.92 -0.45 28.29
CA SER A 1132 6.71 0.20 27.75
C SER A 1132 6.12 1.24 28.71
N ASP A 1133 6.68 1.41 29.91
CA ASP A 1133 6.29 2.44 30.87
C ASP A 1133 6.82 3.82 30.45
N ARG A 1134 5.97 4.58 29.74
CA ARG A 1134 6.29 5.94 29.27
C ARG A 1134 6.65 6.93 30.39
N THR A 1135 6.40 6.63 31.68
CA THR A 1135 6.85 7.47 32.80
C THR A 1135 8.35 7.34 33.09
N GLN A 1136 8.98 6.26 32.63
CA GLN A 1136 10.42 6.01 32.72
C GLN A 1136 11.11 6.50 31.44
N SER A 1137 10.97 7.79 31.15
CA SER A 1137 11.59 8.48 30.03
C SER A 1137 11.99 9.91 30.41
N THR A 1138 12.79 10.56 29.57
CA THR A 1138 13.02 12.01 29.61
C THR A 1138 12.74 12.66 28.27
N ARG A 1139 12.20 13.87 28.31
CA ARG A 1139 12.13 14.79 27.17
C ARG A 1139 12.94 16.04 27.47
N THR A 1140 13.85 16.38 26.56
CA THR A 1140 14.63 17.62 26.61
C THR A 1140 14.13 18.55 25.51
N ASP A 1141 13.52 19.69 25.87
CA ASP A 1141 13.07 20.69 24.88
C ASP A 1141 14.25 21.56 24.41
N ILE A 1142 14.29 21.84 23.11
CA ILE A 1142 15.36 22.60 22.46
C ILE A 1142 14.71 23.69 21.59
N ARG A 1143 15.17 24.93 21.72
CA ARG A 1143 14.56 26.11 21.08
C ARG A 1143 15.63 26.93 20.37
N TYR A 1144 15.42 27.25 19.10
CA TYR A 1144 16.24 28.19 18.36
C TYR A 1144 15.46 29.49 18.09
N THR A 1145 16.07 30.62 18.41
CA THR A 1145 15.49 31.95 18.23
C THR A 1145 16.49 32.87 17.56
N GLU A 1146 16.04 33.61 16.54
CA GLU A 1146 16.79 34.64 15.85
C GLU A 1146 15.98 35.95 15.93
N ASP A 1147 16.63 37.04 16.38
CA ASP A 1147 16.06 38.38 16.52
C ASP A 1147 17.09 39.45 16.10
N GLY A 1148 16.88 40.04 14.91
CA GLY A 1148 17.69 41.13 14.35
C GLY A 1148 19.13 40.76 14.00
N GLN A 1149 20.00 40.76 15.01
CA GLN A 1149 21.43 40.41 14.92
C GLN A 1149 21.87 39.37 15.97
N LEU A 1150 20.93 38.87 16.78
CA LEU A 1150 21.19 37.89 17.84
C LEU A 1150 20.48 36.57 17.49
N ALA A 1151 21.26 35.51 17.37
CA ALA A 1151 20.76 34.14 17.24
C ALA A 1151 21.15 33.35 18.49
N ALA A 1152 20.23 32.53 19.02
CA ALA A 1152 20.42 31.75 20.23
C ALA A 1152 19.75 30.38 20.12
N LEU A 1153 20.49 29.32 20.46
CA LEU A 1153 19.96 27.99 20.74
C LEU A 1153 19.97 27.77 22.25
N ARG A 1154 18.82 27.37 22.79
CA ARG A 1154 18.67 26.99 24.19
C ARG A 1154 18.19 25.55 24.31
N VAL A 1155 18.94 24.76 25.08
CA VAL A 1155 18.58 23.44 25.56
C VAL A 1155 18.05 23.60 26.98
N ASP A 1156 16.80 23.22 27.24
CA ASP A 1156 16.23 23.23 28.59
C ASP A 1156 16.71 22.01 29.41
N SER A 1157 16.51 22.05 30.73
CA SER A 1157 16.72 20.87 31.59
C SER A 1157 15.77 19.73 31.20
N PRO A 1158 16.23 18.46 31.10
CA PRO A 1158 15.36 17.33 30.80
C PRO A 1158 14.20 17.18 31.81
N ALA A 1159 13.01 16.93 31.30
CA ALA A 1159 11.82 16.63 32.09
C ALA A 1159 11.55 15.11 32.11
N GLY A 1160 11.48 14.53 33.31
CA GLY A 1160 11.37 13.08 33.52
C GLY A 1160 12.66 12.45 34.07
N SER A 1161 12.71 11.13 34.16
CA SER A 1161 13.92 10.36 34.51
C SER A 1161 13.77 8.88 34.13
N PHE A 1162 14.85 8.21 33.75
CA PHE A 1162 14.85 6.76 33.46
C PHE A 1162 16.09 6.04 34.01
N ALA A 1163 16.02 4.70 34.09
CA ALA A 1163 17.13 3.89 34.56
C ALA A 1163 18.25 3.83 33.51
N GLY A 1164 19.49 4.16 33.92
CA GLY A 1164 20.63 4.23 32.99
C GLY A 1164 20.83 5.59 32.31
N GLN A 1165 20.01 6.60 32.62
CA GLN A 1165 20.17 7.97 32.13
C GLN A 1165 21.57 8.53 32.45
N VAL A 1166 22.20 9.17 31.46
CA VAL A 1166 23.52 9.81 31.63
C VAL A 1166 23.48 10.91 32.69
N GLN A 1167 24.52 10.98 33.52
CA GLN A 1167 24.59 11.94 34.64
C GLN A 1167 25.24 13.26 34.21
N THR A 1168 26.11 13.20 33.22
CA THR A 1168 26.76 14.34 32.56
C THR A 1168 26.57 14.24 31.04
N ARG A 1169 26.68 15.37 30.36
CA ARG A 1169 26.60 15.48 28.90
C ARG A 1169 27.47 16.63 28.39
N ALA A 1170 28.20 16.39 27.30
CA ALA A 1170 28.82 17.41 26.46
C ALA A 1170 27.90 17.74 25.28
N TRP A 1171 27.94 18.99 24.83
CA TRP A 1171 27.12 19.46 23.70
C TRP A 1171 27.98 20.15 22.65
N THR A 1172 27.68 19.92 21.38
CA THR A 1172 28.21 20.71 20.26
C THR A 1172 27.03 21.32 19.52
N VAL A 1173 27.13 22.58 19.12
CA VAL A 1173 26.09 23.28 18.33
C VAL A 1173 26.69 23.70 16.99
N ARG A 1174 26.07 23.28 15.89
CA ARG A 1174 26.47 23.59 14.52
C ARG A 1174 25.39 24.42 13.84
N PHE A 1175 25.55 25.73 13.79
CA PHE A 1175 24.65 26.60 13.02
C PHE A 1175 25.08 26.60 11.54
N VAL A 1176 24.26 26.02 10.66
CA VAL A 1176 24.48 25.94 9.21
C VAL A 1176 23.70 27.02 8.47
N GLY A 1177 24.27 27.57 7.39
CA GLY A 1177 23.72 28.74 6.71
C GLY A 1177 23.75 30.02 7.57
N ALA A 1178 24.59 30.03 8.60
CA ALA A 1178 24.72 31.13 9.54
C ALA A 1178 25.46 32.32 8.90
N ARG A 1179 25.38 33.50 9.53
CA ARG A 1179 26.19 34.66 9.18
C ARG A 1179 27.44 34.73 10.04
N GLU A 1180 28.50 35.36 9.52
CA GLU A 1180 29.78 35.53 10.22
C GLU A 1180 29.57 36.16 11.62
N PRO A 1181 29.99 35.48 12.70
CA PRO A 1181 29.77 35.95 14.07
C PRO A 1181 30.80 37.02 14.48
N GLU A 1182 30.33 38.15 14.98
CA GLU A 1182 31.15 39.14 15.69
C GLU A 1182 31.53 38.67 17.11
N SER A 1183 30.65 37.91 17.74
CA SER A 1183 30.87 37.35 19.08
C SER A 1183 29.99 36.12 19.32
N VAL A 1184 30.49 35.20 20.13
CA VAL A 1184 29.79 33.98 20.58
C VAL A 1184 29.77 33.96 22.10
N THR A 1185 28.65 33.54 22.67
CA THR A 1185 28.41 33.46 24.12
C THR A 1185 27.85 32.10 24.51
N LEU A 1186 28.31 31.60 25.65
CA LEU A 1186 27.81 30.41 26.35
C LEU A 1186 27.25 30.83 27.71
N ASP A 1187 26.01 30.47 28.00
CA ASP A 1187 25.26 30.83 29.21
C ASP A 1187 25.34 32.35 29.53
N GLY A 1188 25.23 33.18 28.49
CA GLY A 1188 25.33 34.65 28.57
C GLY A 1188 26.73 35.21 28.83
N GLN A 1189 27.77 34.39 28.94
CA GLN A 1189 29.17 34.81 29.05
C GLN A 1189 29.91 34.64 27.71
N ALA A 1190 30.99 35.39 27.47
CA ALA A 1190 31.79 35.21 26.25
C ALA A 1190 32.34 33.77 26.16
N ALA A 1191 32.14 33.12 25.01
CA ALA A 1191 32.54 31.72 24.81
C ALA A 1191 34.07 31.57 24.95
N PRO A 1192 34.58 30.55 25.68
CA PRO A 1192 36.01 30.34 25.90
C PRO A 1192 36.83 30.31 24.60
N ALA A 1193 38.07 30.81 24.65
CA ALA A 1193 38.97 30.75 23.49
C ALA A 1193 39.21 29.30 23.06
N GLY A 1194 38.91 28.98 21.80
CA GLY A 1194 38.98 27.62 21.25
C GLY A 1194 37.71 26.76 21.43
N SER A 1195 36.67 27.27 22.10
CA SER A 1195 35.35 26.60 22.20
C SER A 1195 34.44 26.83 20.99
N TRP A 1196 34.90 27.54 19.96
CA TRP A 1196 34.13 27.72 18.73
C TRP A 1196 35.01 27.97 17.51
N THR A 1197 34.47 27.68 16.34
CA THR A 1197 35.08 27.90 15.03
C THR A 1197 34.03 28.43 14.04
N TRP A 1198 34.50 29.22 13.07
CA TRP A 1198 33.69 29.71 11.95
C TRP A 1198 34.36 29.27 10.65
N ASP A 1199 33.62 28.53 9.81
CA ASP A 1199 34.01 28.26 8.43
C ASP A 1199 33.24 29.18 7.48
N ALA A 1200 33.95 30.12 6.87
CA ALA A 1200 33.41 31.05 5.90
C ALA A 1200 33.11 30.42 4.53
N ALA A 1201 33.59 29.21 4.24
CA ALA A 1201 33.34 28.52 2.98
C ALA A 1201 31.98 27.80 2.99
N SER A 1202 31.67 27.06 4.06
CA SER A 1202 30.36 26.41 4.27
C SER A 1202 29.34 27.29 5.01
N SER A 1203 29.75 28.46 5.51
CA SER A 1203 28.92 29.33 6.37
C SER A 1203 28.41 28.62 7.64
N VAL A 1204 29.33 27.94 8.33
CA VAL A 1204 29.03 27.13 9.52
C VAL A 1204 29.76 27.69 10.75
N LEU A 1205 28.99 28.00 11.79
CA LEU A 1205 29.51 28.25 13.14
C LEU A 1205 29.36 26.97 13.98
N THR A 1206 30.48 26.44 14.46
CA THR A 1206 30.49 25.31 15.42
C THR A 1206 30.90 25.82 16.80
N VAL A 1207 30.16 25.47 17.85
CA VAL A 1207 30.44 25.82 19.25
C VAL A 1207 30.44 24.54 20.09
N THR A 1208 31.51 24.29 20.84
CA THR A 1208 31.64 23.15 21.75
C THR A 1208 31.43 23.58 23.20
N VAL A 1209 30.64 22.80 23.93
CA VAL A 1209 30.27 23.02 25.32
C VAL A 1209 30.80 21.84 26.13
N ALA A 1210 31.71 22.15 27.06
CA ALA A 1210 32.34 21.15 27.91
C ALA A 1210 31.32 20.34 28.72
N GLU A 1211 31.70 19.11 29.07
CA GLU A 1211 30.91 18.19 29.89
C GLU A 1211 30.37 18.88 31.16
N ARG A 1212 29.05 18.80 31.36
CA ARG A 1212 28.33 19.36 32.52
C ARG A 1212 27.23 18.39 32.96
N PRO A 1213 26.60 18.56 34.14
CA PRO A 1213 25.49 17.72 34.57
C PRO A 1213 24.37 17.71 33.53
N ALA A 1214 23.85 16.54 33.15
CA ALA A 1214 22.83 16.42 32.10
C ALA A 1214 21.50 17.09 32.48
N SER A 1215 21.28 17.32 33.78
CA SER A 1215 20.15 18.10 34.31
C SER A 1215 20.30 19.62 34.16
N GLN A 1216 21.45 20.12 33.71
CA GLN A 1216 21.71 21.55 33.50
C GLN A 1216 21.49 21.94 32.02
N GLY A 1217 20.51 22.82 31.78
CA GLY A 1217 20.30 23.43 30.46
C GLY A 1217 21.50 24.27 29.98
N VAL A 1218 21.50 24.57 28.70
CA VAL A 1218 22.60 25.23 27.97
C VAL A 1218 22.05 26.34 27.09
N GLU A 1219 22.69 27.51 27.06
CA GLU A 1219 22.40 28.55 26.07
C GLU A 1219 23.64 28.88 25.25
N VAL A 1220 23.61 28.62 23.94
CA VAL A 1220 24.63 29.03 22.98
C VAL A 1220 24.04 30.11 22.09
N ALA A 1221 24.63 31.30 22.10
CA ALA A 1221 24.18 32.41 21.27
C ALA A 1221 25.35 33.06 20.53
N TYR A 1222 25.07 33.66 19.37
CA TYR A 1222 26.02 34.47 18.63
C TYR A 1222 25.38 35.76 18.13
N ARG A 1223 26.22 36.80 17.99
CA ARG A 1223 25.86 38.03 17.27
C ARG A 1223 26.56 38.07 15.94
N HIS A 1224 25.85 38.46 14.90
CA HIS A 1224 26.38 38.59 13.54
C HIS A 1224 26.13 39.99 12.98
N ARG A 1225 26.63 40.25 11.77
CA ARG A 1225 26.38 41.50 11.04
C ARG A 1225 25.04 41.50 10.30
#